data_AF-A0A1H6YNM1-F1
#
_entry.id   AF-A0A1H6YNM1-F1
#
_cell.length_a   1.000
_cell.length_b   1.000
_cell.length_c   1.000
_cell.angle_alpha   90.00
_cell.angle_beta   90.00
_cell.angle_gamma   90.00
#
_symmetry.space_group_name_H-M   'P 1'
#
loop_
_entity.id
_entity.type
_entity.pdbx_description
1 polymer ?
#
loop_
_entity_poly.entity_id
_entity_poly.type
_entity_poly.pdbx_seq_one_letter_code
_entity_poly.pdbx_strand_id
1 'polypeptide(L)'
;MITPEERAAIKKGFENIYAGATQLLAVCNLFEDKQHIIKKIVSDRFSTEIQTFEVNLNKFIDSKNKIVLIENDYVSIPPIESEITEHFKTFLFSEVVLFNPAQQHLFQPNIVEQIIRFINRQNDTATNIVADDNNTITYIKDIPAQYLYYIDLFRDKFTKIHIFNQLKNIKGNIVMIGANGSGKSTFARQLNGKIANNIVILSAQHLLFYSQNSNISATGTEIQEVRNFQLDSKSSNDASFSNLLLSDMNKLVNALISEHIDCTVQYYDDNQKETSYLSRTINLWKLIIEHRALKTSRTGIFVQGENIDSYLFNQLSDGEKTVFYYIGHILLARENSYIIVDEPENHLHLAICNKLWDCLEQERTDCKFVYLTHNLDFATTRTDSTILWNKSFVPPAQWDFEILPSMDTLPEVLVMELVGSRKNICFCEGDTKSSLDYRLYSILFPEYTIIPVSGHRNVIDYTDAYNKNRSFVTKAIGIIDGDCHLPEQIEKWEKKKIFVLKINEIENLLCDPIILTAAANRFCTDKKEVDKFYSGFWKLYESEKEKQAVWFVNNCINAKFKDNYLVEKNSIESLKTELSRITSPSTAESIYTERLALIESIIEKQSYEEALHIVNFKTRLTRELAKNIVDKYENRVLDLIKKNNTLKDAIIKKYFLGLKDLE
;
A
#
# COMPACT_ATOMS: atom_id res chain seq x y z
N MET A 1 1.89 -25.25 16.72
CA MET A 1 0.68 -25.61 17.52
C MET A 1 0.94 -25.21 18.96
N ILE A 2 -0.06 -24.64 19.64
CA ILE A 2 0.08 -24.21 21.03
C ILE A 2 -0.18 -25.40 21.97
N THR A 3 0.64 -25.58 23.00
CA THR A 3 0.40 -26.62 24.02
C THR A 3 -0.76 -26.24 24.96
N PRO A 4 -1.39 -27.20 25.67
CA PRO A 4 -2.42 -26.88 26.67
C PRO A 4 -1.95 -25.92 27.77
N GLU A 5 -0.69 -26.04 28.20
CA GLU A 5 -0.07 -25.17 29.21
C GLU A 5 0.11 -23.74 28.70
N GLU A 6 0.61 -23.60 27.46
CA GLU A 6 0.78 -22.30 26.82
C GLU A 6 -0.57 -21.60 26.61
N ARG A 7 -1.60 -22.35 26.20
CA ARG A 7 -2.98 -21.84 26.09
C ARG A 7 -3.50 -21.34 27.44
N ALA A 8 -3.24 -22.07 28.52
CA ALA A 8 -3.64 -21.65 29.87
C ALA A 8 -2.91 -20.37 30.30
N ALA A 9 -1.62 -20.24 29.99
CA ALA A 9 -0.84 -19.05 30.28
C ALA A 9 -1.37 -17.81 29.54
N ILE A 10 -1.67 -17.94 28.24
CA ILE A 10 -2.25 -16.85 27.43
C ILE A 10 -3.61 -16.45 27.99
N LYS A 11 -4.48 -17.42 28.32
CA LYS A 11 -5.77 -17.16 28.94
C LYS A 11 -5.63 -16.35 30.24
N LYS A 12 -4.71 -16.77 31.12
CA LYS A 12 -4.40 -16.07 32.37
C LYS A 12 -3.88 -14.65 32.12
N GLY A 13 -3.09 -14.42 31.07
CA GLY A 13 -2.63 -13.09 30.69
C GLY A 13 -3.80 -12.16 30.31
N PHE A 14 -4.78 -12.65 29.54
CA PHE A 14 -6.00 -11.89 29.25
C PHE A 14 -6.84 -11.63 30.51
N GLU A 15 -6.95 -12.61 31.41
CA GLU A 15 -7.62 -12.44 32.71
C GLU A 15 -6.95 -11.33 33.56
N ASN A 16 -5.61 -11.25 33.55
CA ASN A 16 -4.86 -10.20 34.23
C ASN A 16 -5.11 -8.81 33.61
N ILE A 17 -5.17 -8.70 32.27
CA ILE A 17 -5.53 -7.46 31.58
C ILE A 17 -6.93 -7.01 32.00
N TYR A 18 -7.90 -7.92 31.93
CA TYR A 18 -9.28 -7.63 32.30
C TYR A 18 -9.40 -7.19 33.77
N ALA A 19 -8.77 -7.92 34.70
CA ALA A 19 -8.77 -7.56 36.12
C ALA A 19 -8.14 -6.19 36.38
N GLY A 20 -7.02 -5.87 35.72
CA GLY A 20 -6.38 -4.56 35.83
C GLY A 20 -7.25 -3.41 35.29
N ALA A 21 -7.93 -3.61 34.16
CA ALA A 21 -8.86 -2.63 33.60
C ALA A 21 -10.09 -2.41 34.50
N THR A 22 -10.66 -3.51 35.03
CA THR A 22 -11.79 -3.48 35.98
C THR A 22 -11.41 -2.67 37.23
N GLN A 23 -10.19 -2.88 37.74
CA GLN A 23 -9.70 -2.17 38.91
C GLN A 23 -9.46 -0.68 38.65
N LEU A 24 -8.86 -0.33 37.49
CA LEU A 24 -8.73 1.06 37.04
C LEU A 24 -10.09 1.75 37.01
N LEU A 25 -11.11 1.08 36.47
CA LEU A 25 -12.47 1.61 36.39
C LEU A 25 -13.08 1.80 37.77
N ALA A 26 -12.93 0.82 38.67
CA ALA A 26 -13.44 0.89 40.03
C ALA A 26 -12.86 2.08 40.81
N VAL A 27 -11.54 2.31 40.72
CA VAL A 27 -10.88 3.46 41.34
C VAL A 27 -11.31 4.76 40.68
N CYS A 28 -11.45 4.79 39.35
CA CYS A 28 -11.93 5.97 38.63
C CYS A 28 -13.33 6.38 39.07
N ASN A 29 -14.27 5.42 39.14
CA ASN A 29 -15.63 5.65 39.63
C ASN A 29 -15.62 6.16 41.08
N LEU A 30 -14.80 5.58 41.96
CA LEU A 30 -14.68 6.03 43.34
C LEU A 30 -14.17 7.47 43.44
N PHE A 31 -13.19 7.84 42.60
CA PHE A 31 -12.63 9.20 42.56
C PHE A 31 -13.60 10.22 41.98
N GLU A 32 -14.45 9.81 41.04
CA GLU A 32 -15.55 10.62 40.49
C GLU A 32 -16.64 10.83 41.55
N ASP A 33 -17.11 9.76 42.19
CA ASP A 33 -18.19 9.80 43.19
C ASP A 33 -17.80 10.58 44.45
N LYS A 34 -16.52 10.52 44.86
CA LYS A 34 -15.99 11.12 46.10
C LYS A 34 -15.06 12.30 45.84
N GLN A 35 -15.14 12.91 44.66
CA GLN A 35 -14.22 13.95 44.20
C GLN A 35 -14.10 15.13 45.19
N HIS A 36 -15.23 15.59 45.75
CA HIS A 36 -15.25 16.70 46.70
C HIS A 36 -14.45 16.41 47.98
N ILE A 37 -14.63 15.22 48.56
CA ILE A 37 -13.92 14.80 49.77
C ILE A 37 -12.44 14.61 49.48
N ILE A 38 -12.10 13.98 48.36
CA ILE A 38 -10.71 13.71 47.96
C ILE A 38 -9.94 15.02 47.78
N LYS A 39 -10.54 16.01 47.10
CA LYS A 39 -9.95 17.35 46.95
C LYS A 39 -9.70 18.03 48.29
N LYS A 40 -10.65 17.93 49.22
CA LYS A 40 -10.51 18.47 50.58
C LYS A 40 -9.35 17.81 51.35
N ILE A 41 -9.25 16.47 51.31
CA ILE A 41 -8.16 15.73 51.98
C ILE A 41 -6.79 16.13 51.41
N VAL A 42 -6.68 16.26 50.09
CA VAL A 42 -5.43 16.67 49.44
C VAL A 42 -5.12 18.15 49.72
N SER A 43 -6.11 19.05 49.74
CA SER A 43 -5.88 20.47 50.06
C SER A 43 -5.41 20.67 51.50
N ASP A 44 -5.98 19.91 52.44
CA ASP A 44 -5.66 20.01 53.86
C ASP A 44 -4.24 19.50 54.18
N ARG A 45 -3.71 18.56 53.38
CA ARG A 45 -2.40 17.91 53.60
C ARG A 45 -1.29 18.38 52.66
N PHE A 46 -1.64 18.79 51.44
CA PHE A 46 -0.71 19.12 50.34
C PHE A 46 -1.15 20.39 49.60
N SER A 47 -1.33 21.49 50.34
CA SER A 47 -1.84 22.76 49.82
C SER A 47 -1.03 23.34 48.64
N THR A 48 0.27 23.06 48.54
CA THR A 48 1.13 23.52 47.45
C THR A 48 0.98 22.74 46.15
N GLU A 49 0.39 21.55 46.16
CA GLU A 49 0.27 20.65 45.00
C GLU A 49 -1.16 20.52 44.47
N ILE A 50 -2.13 21.15 45.13
CA ILE A 50 -3.56 20.98 44.84
C ILE A 50 -3.94 21.30 43.39
N GLN A 51 -3.36 22.36 42.81
CA GLN A 51 -3.64 22.74 41.41
C GLN A 51 -3.22 21.64 40.43
N THR A 52 -2.02 21.09 40.59
CA THR A 52 -1.51 19.99 39.76
C THR A 52 -2.36 18.73 39.94
N PHE A 53 -2.74 18.43 41.19
CA PHE A 53 -3.62 17.31 41.51
C PHE A 53 -4.98 17.42 40.81
N GLU A 54 -5.64 18.58 40.90
CA GLU A 54 -6.96 18.79 40.29
C GLU A 54 -6.92 18.64 38.76
N VAL A 55 -5.86 19.15 38.11
CA VAL A 55 -5.66 18.98 36.66
C VAL A 55 -5.56 17.49 36.30
N ASN A 56 -4.75 16.72 37.05
CA ASN A 56 -4.59 15.29 36.80
C ASN A 56 -5.85 14.49 37.15
N LEU A 57 -6.57 14.88 38.21
CA LEU A 57 -7.83 14.28 38.61
C LEU A 57 -8.91 14.43 37.54
N ASN A 58 -9.07 15.64 36.99
CA ASN A 58 -10.01 15.87 35.90
C ASN A 58 -9.64 15.03 34.67
N LYS A 59 -8.36 15.02 34.26
CA LYS A 59 -7.89 14.18 33.14
C LYS A 59 -8.11 12.68 33.37
N PHE A 60 -7.95 12.21 34.61
CA PHE A 60 -8.16 10.82 34.98
C PHE A 60 -9.64 10.45 34.85
N ILE A 61 -10.54 11.27 35.41
CA ILE A 61 -12.00 11.08 35.30
C ILE A 61 -12.44 11.16 33.82
N ASP A 62 -11.96 12.15 33.06
CA ASP A 62 -12.25 12.32 31.62
C ASP A 62 -11.82 11.10 30.78
N SER A 63 -10.86 10.30 31.30
CA SER A 63 -10.38 9.09 30.62
C SER A 63 -11.23 7.85 30.91
N LYS A 64 -12.29 7.94 31.75
CA LYS A 64 -13.20 6.83 32.09
C LYS A 64 -13.72 6.06 30.88
N ASN A 65 -14.19 6.76 29.84
CA ASN A 65 -14.69 6.13 28.61
C ASN A 65 -13.62 5.26 27.92
N LYS A 66 -12.34 5.64 28.00
CA LYS A 66 -11.23 4.85 27.45
C LYS A 66 -11.03 3.56 28.23
N ILE A 67 -11.17 3.60 29.56
CA ILE A 67 -11.04 2.44 30.44
C ILE A 67 -12.19 1.45 30.18
N VAL A 68 -13.42 1.97 30.06
CA VAL A 68 -14.62 1.17 29.76
C VAL A 68 -14.50 0.43 28.42
N LEU A 69 -13.97 1.09 27.39
CA LEU A 69 -13.71 0.44 26.09
C LEU A 69 -12.72 -0.73 26.22
N ILE A 70 -11.64 -0.55 26.98
CA ILE A 70 -10.64 -1.60 27.20
C ILE A 70 -11.23 -2.76 27.99
N GLU A 71 -11.99 -2.49 29.05
CA GLU A 71 -12.63 -3.52 29.87
C GLU A 71 -13.62 -4.36 29.04
N ASN A 72 -14.53 -3.71 28.30
CA ASN A 72 -15.58 -4.37 27.53
C ASN A 72 -15.06 -5.38 26.51
N ASP A 73 -13.96 -5.07 25.83
CA ASP A 73 -13.37 -5.94 24.81
C ASP A 73 -12.75 -7.22 25.40
N TYR A 74 -12.41 -7.23 26.69
CA TYR A 74 -11.84 -8.39 27.39
C TYR A 74 -12.80 -9.08 28.35
N VAL A 75 -14.07 -8.63 28.45
CA VAL A 75 -15.14 -9.33 29.19
C VAL A 75 -15.27 -10.78 28.72
N SER A 76 -15.11 -11.01 27.40
CA SER A 76 -14.99 -12.34 26.81
C SER A 76 -13.58 -12.51 26.26
N ILE A 77 -12.79 -13.40 26.86
CA ILE A 77 -11.46 -13.74 26.37
C ILE A 77 -11.59 -14.25 24.92
N PRO A 78 -10.79 -13.72 23.97
CA PRO A 78 -10.82 -14.17 22.58
C PRO A 78 -10.55 -15.68 22.48
N PRO A 79 -11.25 -16.42 21.60
CA PRO A 79 -10.95 -17.83 21.40
C PRO A 79 -9.52 -18.00 20.89
N ILE A 80 -8.72 -18.78 21.62
CA ILE A 80 -7.33 -19.08 21.26
C ILE A 80 -7.32 -20.33 20.37
N GLU A 81 -7.17 -20.11 19.08
CA GLU A 81 -7.06 -21.16 18.07
C GLU A 81 -5.87 -22.11 18.38
N SER A 82 -5.98 -23.39 18.02
CA SER A 82 -4.90 -24.37 18.20
C SER A 82 -3.73 -24.16 17.24
N GLU A 83 -4.01 -23.61 16.07
CA GLU A 83 -3.04 -23.32 15.03
C GLU A 83 -2.86 -21.81 14.89
N ILE A 84 -1.79 -21.29 15.50
CA ILE A 84 -1.33 -19.93 15.27
C ILE A 84 0.12 -19.96 14.79
N THR A 85 0.55 -18.90 14.11
CA THR A 85 1.96 -18.73 13.71
C THR A 85 2.87 -18.56 14.92
N GLU A 86 4.12 -19.03 14.85
CA GLU A 86 5.10 -18.87 15.94
C GLU A 86 5.39 -17.39 16.26
N HIS A 87 5.33 -16.52 15.24
CA HIS A 87 5.39 -15.06 15.40
C HIS A 87 4.26 -14.53 16.31
N PHE A 88 3.01 -14.91 16.02
CA PHE A 88 1.86 -14.47 16.80
C PHE A 88 1.88 -15.07 18.21
N LYS A 89 2.33 -16.32 18.35
CA LYS A 89 2.55 -16.94 19.66
C LYS A 89 3.56 -16.13 20.48
N THR A 90 4.72 -15.84 19.92
CA THR A 90 5.78 -15.05 20.57
C THR A 90 5.26 -13.68 21.01
N PHE A 91 4.46 -13.03 20.16
CA PHE A 91 3.78 -11.77 20.48
C PHE A 91 2.82 -11.90 21.67
N LEU A 92 1.99 -12.95 21.72
CA LEU A 92 1.07 -13.16 22.85
C LEU A 92 1.84 -13.39 24.16
N PHE A 93 2.93 -14.17 24.13
CA PHE A 93 3.74 -14.37 25.32
C PHE A 93 4.36 -13.06 25.81
N SER A 94 4.91 -12.27 24.89
CA SER A 94 5.62 -11.04 25.24
C SER A 94 4.69 -9.91 25.68
N GLU A 95 3.52 -9.74 25.05
CA GLU A 95 2.59 -8.63 25.33
C GLU A 95 1.49 -8.98 26.33
N VAL A 96 1.00 -10.22 26.32
CA VAL A 96 -0.16 -10.67 27.11
C VAL A 96 0.26 -11.46 28.34
N VAL A 97 1.08 -12.51 28.18
CA VAL A 97 1.44 -13.40 29.30
C VAL A 97 2.34 -12.69 30.33
N LEU A 98 3.34 -11.94 29.87
CA LEU A 98 4.25 -11.20 30.76
C LEU A 98 3.60 -9.98 31.41
N PHE A 99 2.41 -9.57 30.98
CA PHE A 99 1.74 -8.41 31.55
C PHE A 99 0.91 -8.79 32.77
N ASN A 100 1.38 -8.37 33.94
CA ASN A 100 0.69 -8.59 35.21
C ASN A 100 0.56 -7.27 35.99
N PRO A 101 -0.57 -6.56 35.84
CA PRO A 101 -0.83 -5.32 36.58
C PRO A 101 -0.69 -5.48 38.08
N ALA A 102 -1.08 -6.62 38.67
CA ALA A 102 -1.06 -6.84 40.12
C ALA A 102 0.36 -6.82 40.74
N GLN A 103 1.42 -6.92 39.93
CA GLN A 103 2.80 -6.73 40.41
C GLN A 103 3.16 -5.25 40.61
N GLN A 104 2.39 -4.33 40.03
CA GLN A 104 2.59 -2.90 40.19
C GLN A 104 2.03 -2.44 41.53
N HIS A 105 2.78 -1.59 42.24
CA HIS A 105 2.46 -1.19 43.61
C HIS A 105 1.01 -0.68 43.77
N LEU A 106 0.56 0.28 42.96
CA LEU A 106 -0.81 0.82 43.05
C LEU A 106 -1.89 -0.11 42.50
N PHE A 107 -1.51 -1.29 41.99
CA PHE A 107 -2.45 -2.30 41.54
C PHE A 107 -2.56 -3.49 42.48
N GLN A 108 -1.78 -3.53 43.56
CA GLN A 108 -1.84 -4.63 44.51
C GLN A 108 -3.21 -4.63 45.22
N PRO A 109 -3.89 -5.80 45.31
CA PRO A 109 -5.25 -5.87 45.86
C PRO A 109 -5.39 -5.28 47.27
N ASN A 110 -4.38 -5.47 48.12
CA ASN A 110 -4.33 -4.92 49.48
C ASN A 110 -4.32 -3.38 49.49
N ILE A 111 -3.53 -2.74 48.63
CA ILE A 111 -3.42 -1.29 48.55
C ILE A 111 -4.72 -0.70 48.01
N VAL A 112 -5.27 -1.30 46.96
CA VAL A 112 -6.54 -0.88 46.36
C VAL A 112 -7.68 -1.00 47.37
N GLU A 113 -7.75 -2.11 48.10
CA GLU A 113 -8.75 -2.30 49.15
C GLU A 113 -8.57 -1.29 50.30
N GLN A 114 -7.33 -0.98 50.68
CA GLN A 114 -7.04 0.07 51.67
C GLN A 114 -7.54 1.44 51.20
N ILE A 115 -7.29 1.82 49.94
CA ILE A 115 -7.77 3.08 49.34
C ILE A 115 -9.29 3.12 49.35
N ILE A 116 -9.95 2.05 48.87
CA ILE A 116 -11.41 1.96 48.80
C ILE A 116 -12.01 2.08 50.20
N ARG A 117 -11.50 1.33 51.18
CA ARG A 117 -11.97 1.39 52.58
C ARG A 117 -11.74 2.77 53.19
N PHE A 118 -10.60 3.40 52.93
CA PHE A 118 -10.27 4.72 53.43
C PHE A 118 -11.20 5.80 52.86
N ILE A 119 -11.49 5.79 51.56
CA ILE A 119 -12.35 6.78 50.92
C ILE A 119 -13.82 6.57 51.35
N ASN A 120 -14.29 5.32 51.39
CA ASN A 120 -15.69 5.01 51.71
C ASN A 120 -16.09 5.36 53.15
N ARG A 121 -15.16 5.36 54.11
CA ARG A 121 -15.43 5.77 55.49
C ARG A 121 -15.43 7.29 55.70
N GLN A 122 -15.13 8.09 54.67
CA GLN A 122 -15.17 9.55 54.76
C GLN A 122 -16.56 10.09 54.47
N ASN A 123 -16.96 11.11 55.23
CA ASN A 123 -18.23 11.81 55.07
C ASN A 123 -17.97 13.26 54.63
N ASP A 124 -18.92 13.85 53.90
CA ASP A 124 -18.79 15.23 53.38
C ASP A 124 -18.62 16.28 54.50
N THR A 125 -19.16 15.98 55.68
CA THR A 125 -19.17 16.89 56.84
C THR A 125 -17.96 16.76 57.76
N ALA A 126 -17.31 15.59 57.83
CA ALA A 126 -16.15 15.36 58.70
C ALA A 126 -15.21 14.27 58.13
N THR A 127 -13.91 14.55 58.10
CA THR A 127 -12.87 13.59 57.71
C THR A 127 -12.46 12.74 58.91
N ASN A 128 -12.48 11.42 58.75
CA ASN A 128 -12.04 10.45 59.76
C ASN A 128 -10.66 9.93 59.39
N ILE A 129 -9.62 10.61 59.88
CA ILE A 129 -8.20 10.34 59.58
C ILE A 129 -7.46 9.97 60.87
N VAL A 130 -6.89 8.78 60.89
CA VAL A 130 -6.00 8.23 61.93
C VAL A 130 -4.55 8.20 61.44
N ALA A 131 -3.59 7.97 62.35
CA ALA A 131 -2.16 8.03 62.05
C ALA A 131 -1.74 7.06 60.93
N ASP A 132 -2.36 5.89 60.85
CA ASP A 132 -2.05 4.83 59.88
C ASP A 132 -2.45 5.19 58.43
N ASP A 133 -3.26 6.24 58.23
CA ASP A 133 -3.74 6.60 56.89
C ASP A 133 -2.78 7.48 56.09
N ASN A 134 -1.69 7.95 56.71
CA ASN A 134 -0.76 8.88 56.06
C ASN A 134 -0.24 8.32 54.72
N ASN A 135 0.06 7.02 54.66
CA ASN A 135 0.49 6.36 53.42
C ASN A 135 -0.63 6.33 52.37
N THR A 136 -1.85 6.00 52.79
CA THR A 136 -3.04 5.96 51.92
C THR A 136 -3.37 7.32 51.33
N ILE A 137 -3.23 8.39 52.11
CA ILE A 137 -3.44 9.77 51.65
C ILE A 137 -2.40 10.18 50.60
N THR A 138 -1.14 9.76 50.77
CA THR A 138 -0.11 9.94 49.75
C THR A 138 -0.45 9.17 48.46
N TYR A 139 -0.92 7.93 48.56
CA TYR A 139 -1.39 7.17 47.38
C TYR A 139 -2.54 7.88 46.67
N ILE A 140 -3.52 8.41 47.41
CA ILE A 140 -4.65 9.16 46.84
C ILE A 140 -4.18 10.38 46.06
N LYS A 141 -3.19 11.12 46.57
CA LYS A 141 -2.58 12.25 45.87
C LYS A 141 -1.95 11.82 44.53
N ASP A 142 -1.25 10.69 44.51
CA ASP A 142 -0.45 10.30 43.35
C ASP A 142 -1.24 9.49 42.31
N ILE A 143 -2.36 8.87 42.70
CA ILE A 143 -3.19 8.02 41.83
C ILE A 143 -3.54 8.70 40.51
N PRO A 144 -4.09 9.93 40.45
CA PRO A 144 -4.49 10.50 39.18
C PRO A 144 -3.35 10.60 38.17
N ALA A 145 -2.15 10.97 38.62
CA ALA A 145 -0.98 11.07 37.75
C ALA A 145 -0.46 9.68 37.32
N GLN A 146 -0.35 8.74 38.26
CA GLN A 146 0.17 7.40 37.97
C GLN A 146 -0.81 6.57 37.14
N TYR A 147 -2.11 6.63 37.43
CA TYR A 147 -3.12 5.90 36.69
C TYR A 147 -3.30 6.43 35.27
N LEU A 148 -3.08 7.73 35.01
CA LEU A 148 -3.02 8.24 33.64
C LEU A 148 -1.93 7.53 32.80
N TYR A 149 -0.74 7.33 33.36
CA TYR A 149 0.32 6.56 32.71
C TYR A 149 -0.12 5.11 32.43
N TYR A 150 -0.75 4.45 33.41
CA TYR A 150 -1.25 3.10 33.22
C TYR A 150 -2.38 3.02 32.19
N ILE A 151 -3.30 3.99 32.14
CA ILE A 151 -4.35 4.04 31.10
C ILE A 151 -3.72 4.07 29.70
N ASP A 152 -2.69 4.89 29.51
CA ASP A 152 -1.97 4.93 28.23
C ASP A 152 -1.29 3.58 27.94
N LEU A 153 -0.67 2.93 28.93
CA LEU A 153 -0.07 1.60 28.78
C LEU A 153 -1.10 0.53 28.38
N PHE A 154 -2.26 0.50 29.02
CA PHE A 154 -3.35 -0.43 28.70
C PHE A 154 -3.91 -0.17 27.30
N ARG A 155 -4.08 1.11 26.93
CA ARG A 155 -4.52 1.51 25.59
C ARG A 155 -3.53 1.08 24.51
N ASP A 156 -2.24 1.23 24.75
CA ASP A 156 -1.20 0.84 23.80
C ASP A 156 -1.20 -0.68 23.59
N LYS A 157 -1.33 -1.46 24.67
CA LYS A 157 -1.48 -2.93 24.59
C LYS A 157 -2.73 -3.35 23.84
N PHE A 158 -3.87 -2.72 24.17
CA PHE A 158 -5.14 -2.96 23.50
C PHE A 158 -5.03 -2.76 21.98
N THR A 159 -4.43 -1.65 21.57
CA THR A 159 -4.20 -1.31 20.17
C THR A 159 -3.37 -2.37 19.45
N LYS A 160 -2.25 -2.80 20.05
CA LYS A 160 -1.38 -3.84 19.46
C LYS A 160 -2.09 -5.18 19.30
N ILE A 161 -2.80 -5.62 20.34
CA ILE A 161 -3.51 -6.89 20.31
C ILE A 161 -4.54 -6.87 19.18
N HIS A 162 -5.27 -5.77 19.01
CA HIS A 162 -6.22 -5.60 17.91
C HIS A 162 -5.52 -5.70 16.54
N ILE A 163 -4.43 -4.96 16.35
CA ILE A 163 -3.62 -4.99 15.11
C ILE A 163 -3.16 -6.42 14.79
N PHE A 164 -2.45 -7.08 15.70
CA PHE A 164 -1.85 -8.38 15.40
C PHE A 164 -2.90 -9.50 15.30
N ASN A 165 -4.05 -9.35 15.96
CA ASN A 165 -5.18 -10.26 15.77
C ASN A 165 -5.76 -10.20 14.35
N GLN A 166 -5.71 -9.04 13.68
CA GLN A 166 -6.09 -8.94 12.26
C GLN A 166 -5.05 -9.59 11.32
N LEU A 167 -3.78 -9.69 11.74
CA LEU A 167 -2.68 -10.25 10.93
C LEU A 167 -2.38 -11.73 11.20
N LYS A 168 -3.00 -12.34 12.23
CA LYS A 168 -2.63 -13.66 12.77
C LYS A 168 -2.72 -14.82 11.76
N ASN A 169 -3.66 -14.73 10.82
CA ASN A 169 -3.98 -15.80 9.86
C ASN A 169 -3.11 -15.76 8.60
N ILE A 170 -2.34 -14.68 8.41
CA ILE A 170 -1.46 -14.55 7.26
C ILE A 170 -0.18 -15.34 7.54
N LYS A 171 0.17 -16.31 6.70
CA LYS A 171 1.34 -17.18 6.93
C LYS A 171 2.65 -16.54 6.46
N GLY A 172 2.65 -15.93 5.27
CA GLY A 172 3.82 -15.31 4.65
C GLY A 172 4.05 -13.85 5.05
N ASN A 173 4.99 -13.21 4.38
CA ASN A 173 5.26 -11.78 4.49
C ASN A 173 4.05 -10.95 4.04
N ILE A 174 3.97 -9.72 4.51
CA ILE A 174 2.83 -8.83 4.26
C ILE A 174 3.34 -7.58 3.56
N VAL A 175 2.64 -7.17 2.50
CA VAL A 175 2.80 -5.85 1.90
C VAL A 175 1.52 -5.06 2.14
N MET A 176 1.60 -4.06 3.00
CA MET A 176 0.50 -3.16 3.28
C MET A 176 0.52 -1.96 2.31
N ILE A 177 -0.55 -1.82 1.55
CA ILE A 177 -0.75 -0.71 0.62
C ILE A 177 -1.99 0.12 1.03
N GLY A 178 -2.06 1.36 0.57
CA GLY A 178 -3.21 2.23 0.83
C GLY A 178 -2.98 3.65 0.36
N ALA A 179 -4.06 4.43 0.21
CA ALA A 179 -3.96 5.82 -0.20
C ALA A 179 -3.18 6.68 0.82
N ASN A 180 -2.74 7.87 0.40
CA ASN A 180 -2.17 8.85 1.31
C ASN A 180 -3.22 9.22 2.37
N GLY A 181 -2.82 9.16 3.65
CA GLY A 181 -3.72 9.41 4.77
C GLY A 181 -4.56 8.22 5.23
N SER A 182 -4.44 7.02 4.64
CA SER A 182 -5.18 5.83 5.12
C SER A 182 -4.68 5.28 6.47
N GLY A 183 -3.62 5.87 7.05
CA GLY A 183 -3.12 5.49 8.37
C GLY A 183 -1.94 4.51 8.38
N LYS A 184 -1.25 4.27 7.25
CA LYS A 184 -0.05 3.40 7.17
C LYS A 184 1.10 3.86 8.10
N SER A 185 1.53 5.12 7.99
CA SER A 185 2.56 5.65 8.90
C SER A 185 2.04 5.78 10.33
N THR A 186 0.71 5.89 10.53
CA THR A 186 0.12 5.84 11.88
C THR A 186 0.18 4.42 12.45
N PHE A 187 0.04 3.39 11.64
CA PHE A 187 0.27 1.99 12.03
C PHE A 187 1.70 1.79 12.52
N ALA A 188 2.71 2.19 11.73
CA ALA A 188 4.11 2.15 12.18
C ALA A 188 4.32 2.96 13.46
N ARG A 189 3.76 4.17 13.55
CA ARG A 189 3.94 5.04 14.72
C ARG A 189 3.26 4.52 16.00
N GLN A 190 2.08 3.92 15.90
CA GLN A 190 1.40 3.35 17.07
C GLN A 190 2.09 2.09 17.58
N LEU A 191 2.85 1.44 16.70
CA LEU A 191 3.76 0.38 17.10
C LEU A 191 5.06 1.00 17.65
N ASN A 192 5.63 2.05 17.06
CA ASN A 192 6.85 2.69 17.55
C ASN A 192 6.74 3.11 19.02
N GLY A 193 7.54 2.44 19.86
CA GLY A 193 8.05 3.06 21.05
C GLY A 193 7.74 2.50 22.40
N LYS A 194 6.96 1.43 22.42
CA LYS A 194 6.49 0.85 23.66
C LYS A 194 6.30 -0.65 23.49
N ILE A 195 7.05 -1.31 22.60
CA ILE A 195 6.75 -2.68 22.16
C ILE A 195 7.48 -3.73 22.97
N ALA A 196 6.87 -4.91 23.03
CA ALA A 196 7.52 -6.16 23.36
C ALA A 196 8.77 -6.44 22.52
N ASN A 197 9.64 -7.21 23.16
CA ASN A 197 10.91 -7.78 22.69
C ASN A 197 10.98 -8.36 21.27
N ASN A 198 9.87 -8.57 20.56
CA ASN A 198 9.79 -9.31 19.30
C ASN A 198 9.11 -8.52 18.15
N ILE A 199 9.10 -7.19 18.22
CA ILE A 199 8.68 -6.34 17.10
C ILE A 199 9.78 -5.33 16.85
N VAL A 200 10.26 -5.27 15.60
CA VAL A 200 11.32 -4.38 15.15
C VAL A 200 10.74 -3.46 14.09
N ILE A 201 10.90 -2.15 14.27
CA ILE A 201 10.43 -1.14 13.31
C ILE A 201 11.62 -0.41 12.70
N LEU A 202 11.71 -0.51 11.38
CA LEU A 202 12.69 0.17 10.55
C LEU A 202 11.93 1.22 9.73
N SER A 203 12.25 2.48 9.95
CA SER A 203 11.73 3.60 9.16
C SER A 203 12.91 4.31 8.49
N ALA A 204 12.66 5.00 7.39
CA ALA A 204 13.67 5.80 6.71
C ALA A 204 14.36 6.76 7.69
N GLN A 205 15.65 6.50 7.98
CA GLN A 205 16.44 7.33 8.88
C GLN A 205 17.27 8.33 8.10
N HIS A 206 17.09 9.62 8.38
CA HIS A 206 17.80 10.70 7.68
C HIS A 206 19.17 11.05 8.28
N LEU A 207 19.61 10.42 9.37
CA LEU A 207 20.83 10.81 10.08
C LEU A 207 21.65 9.61 10.55
N LEU A 208 22.26 8.90 9.61
CA LEU A 208 23.17 7.78 9.89
C LEU A 208 24.61 8.30 10.03
N PHE A 209 25.08 8.41 11.27
CA PHE A 209 26.45 8.83 11.58
C PHE A 209 27.10 7.89 12.59
N TYR A 210 28.33 7.46 12.29
CA TYR A 210 29.13 6.64 13.18
C TYR A 210 30.29 7.48 13.75
N SER A 211 30.26 7.80 15.04
CA SER A 211 31.41 8.36 15.74
C SER A 211 32.37 7.23 16.07
N GLN A 212 33.55 7.25 15.45
CA GLN A 212 34.62 6.31 15.78
C GLN A 212 35.00 6.46 17.25
N ASN A 213 34.61 5.49 18.07
CA ASN A 213 34.94 5.46 19.49
C ASN A 213 36.26 4.72 19.67
N SER A 214 37.18 5.31 20.45
CA SER A 214 38.43 4.67 20.84
C SER A 214 38.26 3.58 21.92
N ASN A 215 37.10 3.57 22.60
CA ASN A 215 36.75 2.63 23.65
C ASN A 215 35.46 1.90 23.27
N ILE A 216 35.56 0.59 23.03
CA ILE A 216 34.41 -0.31 22.90
C ILE A 216 34.10 -0.78 24.33
N SER A 217 32.88 -0.53 24.81
CA SER A 217 32.40 -1.09 26.07
C SER A 217 32.47 -2.62 25.98
N ALA A 218 32.92 -3.27 27.05
CA ALA A 218 32.98 -4.72 27.16
C ALA A 218 32.05 -5.18 28.30
N THR A 219 30.83 -4.64 28.33
CA THR A 219 29.85 -4.95 29.37
C THR A 219 29.06 -6.21 29.05
N GLY A 220 29.08 -6.67 27.79
CA GLY A 220 28.32 -7.83 27.31
C GLY A 220 26.82 -7.53 27.15
N THR A 221 26.43 -6.26 27.24
CA THR A 221 25.04 -5.78 27.18
C THR A 221 24.72 -5.04 25.89
N GLU A 222 25.70 -4.89 24.99
CA GLU A 222 25.64 -4.01 23.81
C GLU A 222 24.52 -4.46 22.84
N ILE A 223 24.35 -5.77 22.64
CA ILE A 223 23.23 -6.31 21.84
C ILE A 223 21.88 -6.00 22.52
N GLN A 224 21.80 -6.09 23.85
CA GLN A 224 20.58 -5.73 24.58
C GLN A 224 20.29 -4.23 24.46
N GLU A 225 21.31 -3.37 24.43
CA GLU A 225 21.12 -1.93 24.21
C GLU A 225 20.54 -1.62 22.83
N VAL A 226 21.01 -2.31 21.77
CA VAL A 226 20.42 -2.20 20.43
C VAL A 226 18.99 -2.70 20.42
N ARG A 227 18.73 -3.85 21.04
CA ARG A 227 17.37 -4.40 21.14
C ARG A 227 16.45 -3.48 21.90
N ASN A 228 16.88 -2.91 23.02
CA ASN A 228 16.10 -1.93 23.78
C ASN A 228 15.83 -0.67 22.95
N PHE A 229 16.83 -0.19 22.21
CA PHE A 229 16.64 0.93 21.30
C PHE A 229 15.59 0.63 20.20
N GLN A 230 15.56 -0.59 19.67
CA GLN A 230 14.54 -1.01 18.71
C GLN A 230 13.12 -0.93 19.30
N LEU A 231 12.97 -1.02 20.63
CA LEU A 231 11.70 -0.92 21.35
C LEU A 231 11.32 0.54 21.73
N ASP A 232 12.29 1.44 21.86
CA ASP A 232 12.15 2.81 22.39
C ASP A 232 11.33 3.75 21.48
N SER A 233 10.58 4.68 22.10
CA SER A 233 9.71 5.61 21.38
C SER A 233 10.44 6.65 20.58
N LYS A 234 10.40 6.48 19.26
CA LYS A 234 10.88 7.42 18.25
C LYS A 234 9.90 8.60 18.01
N SER A 235 9.05 8.95 18.99
CA SER A 235 7.99 9.97 18.82
C SER A 235 8.17 11.21 19.73
N SER A 236 8.12 12.38 19.08
CA SER A 236 7.93 13.75 19.58
C SER A 236 9.14 14.60 20.04
N ASN A 237 9.17 15.82 19.47
CA ASN A 237 9.75 17.13 19.83
C ASN A 237 10.99 17.27 20.75
N ASP A 238 11.83 18.23 20.35
CA ASP A 238 12.93 18.89 21.11
C ASP A 238 14.19 18.06 21.39
N ALA A 239 15.25 18.34 20.62
CA ALA A 239 16.71 18.11 20.83
C ALA A 239 17.24 16.71 21.28
N SER A 240 16.47 15.97 22.07
CA SER A 240 16.70 14.60 22.51
C SER A 240 16.59 13.60 21.35
N PHE A 241 15.65 13.80 20.43
CA PHE A 241 15.44 12.91 19.29
C PHE A 241 16.62 12.89 18.32
N SER A 242 17.24 14.04 18.03
CA SER A 242 18.45 14.10 17.20
C SER A 242 19.63 13.38 17.86
N ASN A 243 19.80 13.52 19.18
CA ASN A 243 20.84 12.82 19.92
C ASN A 243 20.59 11.29 19.97
N LEU A 244 19.31 10.90 20.08
CA LEU A 244 18.90 9.49 20.10
C LEU A 244 19.14 8.83 18.74
N LEU A 245 18.79 9.51 17.63
CA LEU A 245 19.11 9.06 16.26
C LEU A 245 20.61 9.00 15.99
N LEU A 246 21.37 10.02 16.41
CA LEU A 246 22.84 10.02 16.32
C LEU A 246 23.46 8.85 17.10
N SER A 247 22.82 8.39 18.17
CA SER A 247 23.31 7.28 18.98
C SER A 247 22.99 5.89 18.42
N ASP A 248 21.96 5.75 17.56
CA ASP A 248 21.47 4.45 17.08
C ASP A 248 22.53 3.68 16.28
N MET A 249 23.06 4.33 15.24
CA MET A 249 24.15 3.78 14.43
C MET A 249 25.37 3.40 15.27
N ASN A 250 25.68 4.20 16.29
CA ASN A 250 26.79 3.92 17.19
C ASN A 250 26.53 2.70 18.07
N LYS A 251 25.32 2.58 18.64
CA LYS A 251 24.91 1.39 19.41
C LYS A 251 24.97 0.13 18.54
N LEU A 252 24.45 0.20 17.31
CA LEU A 252 24.49 -0.89 16.36
C LEU A 252 25.92 -1.34 16.07
N VAL A 253 26.79 -0.42 15.66
CA VAL A 253 28.18 -0.75 15.32
C VAL A 253 28.94 -1.28 16.53
N ASN A 254 28.73 -0.70 17.73
CA ASN A 254 29.35 -1.19 18.96
C ASN A 254 28.92 -2.62 19.28
N ALA A 255 27.63 -2.95 19.17
CA ALA A 255 27.13 -4.30 19.41
C ALA A 255 27.72 -5.32 18.43
N LEU A 256 27.79 -4.97 17.13
CA LEU A 256 28.38 -5.83 16.11
C LEU A 256 29.89 -6.06 16.36
N ILE A 257 30.62 -5.02 16.75
CA ILE A 257 32.06 -5.15 17.05
C ILE A 257 32.29 -5.96 18.33
N SER A 258 31.52 -5.71 19.39
CA SER A 258 31.64 -6.46 20.66
C SER A 258 31.44 -7.95 20.43
N GLU A 259 30.36 -8.33 19.73
CA GLU A 259 30.08 -9.72 19.42
C GLU A 259 31.15 -10.34 18.52
N HIS A 260 31.71 -9.58 17.57
CA HIS A 260 32.81 -10.06 16.75
C HIS A 260 34.06 -10.39 17.57
N ILE A 261 34.35 -9.59 18.61
CA ILE A 261 35.44 -9.85 19.55
C ILE A 261 35.15 -11.14 20.33
N ASP A 262 33.95 -11.32 20.84
CA ASP A 262 33.55 -12.53 21.58
C ASP A 262 33.73 -13.81 20.74
N CYS A 263 33.24 -13.81 19.49
CA CYS A 263 33.45 -14.94 18.57
C CYS A 263 34.93 -15.18 18.28
N THR A 264 35.73 -14.11 18.20
CA THR A 264 37.17 -14.23 17.95
C THR A 264 37.89 -14.85 19.14
N VAL A 265 37.52 -14.45 20.38
CA VAL A 265 38.06 -15.04 21.62
C VAL A 265 37.69 -16.52 21.71
N GLN A 266 36.41 -16.88 21.48
CA GLN A 266 35.97 -18.27 21.45
C GLN A 266 36.70 -19.10 20.40
N TYR A 267 37.00 -18.54 19.21
CA TYR A 267 37.80 -19.22 18.21
C TYR A 267 39.23 -19.50 18.70
N TYR A 268 39.85 -18.56 19.42
CA TYR A 268 41.19 -18.78 19.98
C TYR A 268 41.21 -19.82 21.09
N ASP A 269 40.19 -19.84 21.95
CA ASP A 269 40.13 -20.73 23.11
C ASP A 269 39.65 -22.15 22.73
N ASP A 270 38.59 -22.25 21.92
CA ASP A 270 37.88 -23.51 21.63
C ASP A 270 38.04 -24.00 20.19
N ASN A 271 38.74 -23.26 19.32
CA ASN A 271 38.95 -23.57 17.90
C ASN A 271 37.65 -23.71 17.08
N GLN A 272 36.54 -23.17 17.59
CA GLN A 272 35.24 -23.16 16.92
C GLN A 272 35.10 -21.88 16.10
N LYS A 273 34.98 -22.01 14.78
CA LYS A 273 34.83 -20.88 13.87
C LYS A 273 33.37 -20.55 13.65
N GLU A 274 32.80 -19.72 14.52
CA GLU A 274 31.49 -19.14 14.30
C GLU A 274 31.57 -17.86 13.46
N THR A 275 30.58 -17.64 12.59
CA THR A 275 30.53 -16.42 11.78
C THR A 275 29.76 -15.35 12.54
N SER A 276 30.48 -14.35 13.04
CA SER A 276 29.92 -13.27 13.83
C SER A 276 28.90 -12.42 13.04
N TYR A 277 27.97 -11.75 13.73
CA TYR A 277 26.97 -10.87 13.10
C TYR A 277 27.61 -9.73 12.29
N LEU A 278 28.74 -9.18 12.73
CA LEU A 278 29.49 -8.18 11.94
C LEU A 278 29.98 -8.75 10.61
N SER A 279 30.54 -9.96 10.64
CA SER A 279 31.05 -10.62 9.43
C SER A 279 29.91 -10.93 8.46
N ARG A 280 28.77 -11.42 8.97
CA ARG A 280 27.54 -11.63 8.19
C ARG A 280 27.02 -10.32 7.59
N THR A 281 26.99 -9.25 8.39
CA THR A 281 26.57 -7.90 7.95
C THR A 281 27.42 -7.41 6.78
N ILE A 282 28.74 -7.52 6.88
CA ILE A 282 29.68 -7.11 5.82
C ILE A 282 29.50 -7.96 4.55
N ASN A 283 29.31 -9.27 4.70
CA ASN A 283 29.12 -10.17 3.57
C ASN A 283 27.82 -9.86 2.81
N LEU A 284 26.71 -9.70 3.52
CA LEU A 284 25.43 -9.32 2.93
C LEU A 284 25.51 -7.93 2.28
N TRP A 285 26.15 -6.97 2.96
CA TRP A 285 26.35 -5.64 2.40
C TRP A 285 27.14 -5.68 1.09
N LYS A 286 28.19 -6.51 0.99
CA LYS A 286 28.97 -6.71 -0.23
C LYS A 286 28.16 -7.41 -1.34
N LEU A 287 27.26 -8.33 -0.99
CA LEU A 287 26.35 -8.93 -1.96
C LEU A 287 25.42 -7.88 -2.57
N ILE A 288 24.97 -6.90 -1.79
CA ILE A 288 24.05 -5.85 -2.24
C ILE A 288 24.78 -4.71 -2.96
N ILE A 289 25.95 -4.29 -2.45
CA ILE A 289 26.79 -3.22 -2.97
C ILE A 289 28.06 -3.81 -3.61
N GLU A 290 28.00 -4.08 -4.92
CA GLU A 290 29.00 -4.90 -5.62
C GLU A 290 30.36 -4.20 -5.82
N HIS A 291 30.37 -2.87 -5.94
CA HIS A 291 31.57 -2.10 -6.32
C HIS A 291 32.45 -1.67 -5.15
N ARG A 292 32.05 -1.97 -3.91
CA ARG A 292 32.76 -1.58 -2.69
C ARG A 292 32.80 -2.74 -1.71
N ALA A 293 33.74 -2.71 -0.77
CA ALA A 293 33.85 -3.67 0.31
C ALA A 293 34.08 -2.93 1.63
N LEU A 294 33.40 -3.39 2.68
CA LEU A 294 33.67 -2.94 4.04
C LEU A 294 34.77 -3.81 4.65
N LYS A 295 35.75 -3.16 5.28
CA LYS A 295 36.76 -3.82 6.12
C LYS A 295 36.73 -3.23 7.51
N THR A 296 36.82 -4.09 8.49
CA THR A 296 36.95 -3.72 9.89
C THR A 296 38.43 -3.60 10.25
N SER A 297 38.74 -2.64 11.10
CA SER A 297 40.03 -2.50 11.75
C SER A 297 39.82 -2.18 13.24
N ARG A 298 40.90 -2.15 14.01
CA ARG A 298 40.86 -1.77 15.42
C ARG A 298 40.23 -0.39 15.67
N THR A 299 40.29 0.51 14.69
CA THR A 299 39.81 1.90 14.82
C THR A 299 38.44 2.14 14.21
N GLY A 300 37.82 1.12 13.59
CA GLY A 300 36.47 1.20 13.05
C GLY A 300 36.30 0.52 11.69
N ILE A 301 35.25 0.93 10.98
CA ILE A 301 34.89 0.39 9.66
C ILE A 301 35.39 1.33 8.56
N PHE A 302 36.06 0.74 7.57
CA PHE A 302 36.64 1.42 6.41
C PHE A 302 36.08 0.84 5.12
N VAL A 303 36.02 1.65 4.08
CA VAL A 303 35.57 1.23 2.76
C VAL A 303 36.76 1.09 1.83
N GLN A 304 36.82 0.02 1.04
CA GLN A 304 37.82 -0.23 0.00
C GLN A 304 37.15 -0.68 -1.30
N GLY A 305 37.78 -0.46 -2.44
CA GLY A 305 37.33 -0.95 -3.74
C GLY A 305 38.52 -1.25 -4.66
N GLU A 306 38.28 -1.91 -5.80
CA GLU A 306 39.36 -2.30 -6.72
C GLU A 306 40.17 -1.11 -7.28
N ASN A 307 39.59 0.09 -7.29
CA ASN A 307 40.24 1.34 -7.74
C ASN A 307 39.88 2.55 -6.85
N ILE A 308 39.63 2.33 -5.56
CA ILE A 308 39.20 3.38 -4.63
C ILE A 308 40.11 3.36 -3.41
N ASP A 309 40.77 4.49 -3.13
CA ASP A 309 41.56 4.68 -1.91
C ASP A 309 40.68 4.47 -0.67
N SER A 310 41.27 3.85 0.35
CA SER A 310 40.54 3.53 1.58
C SER A 310 40.01 4.81 2.25
N TYR A 311 38.72 4.85 2.55
CA TYR A 311 38.09 6.02 3.16
C TYR A 311 37.13 5.62 4.29
N LEU A 312 36.65 6.60 5.06
CA LEU A 312 35.85 6.38 6.29
C LEU A 312 34.41 5.98 5.96
N PHE A 313 33.82 5.08 6.77
CA PHE A 313 32.41 4.67 6.65
C PHE A 313 31.43 5.84 6.51
N ASN A 314 31.65 6.94 7.24
CA ASN A 314 30.77 8.12 7.20
C ASN A 314 30.72 8.85 5.85
N GLN A 315 31.66 8.57 4.94
CA GLN A 315 31.68 9.16 3.60
C GLN A 315 30.92 8.32 2.57
N LEU A 316 30.32 7.19 2.97
CA LEU A 316 29.35 6.47 2.15
C LEU A 316 28.13 7.33 1.84
N SER A 317 27.46 7.02 0.73
CA SER A 317 26.15 7.60 0.44
C SER A 317 25.13 7.19 1.51
N ASP A 318 24.08 7.99 1.68
CA ASP A 318 23.04 7.68 2.67
C ASP A 318 22.34 6.34 2.36
N GLY A 319 22.17 6.00 1.08
CA GLY A 319 21.66 4.69 0.66
C GLY A 319 22.57 3.53 1.09
N GLU A 320 23.88 3.65 0.87
CA GLU A 320 24.85 2.61 1.27
C GLU A 320 24.93 2.42 2.80
N LYS A 321 24.84 3.52 3.57
CA LYS A 321 24.76 3.45 5.04
C LYS A 321 23.44 2.81 5.48
N THR A 322 22.35 3.14 4.80
CA THR A 322 21.01 2.60 5.07
C THR A 322 20.98 1.09 4.86
N VAL A 323 21.63 0.57 3.82
CA VAL A 323 21.80 -0.88 3.61
C VAL A 323 22.52 -1.53 4.80
N PHE A 324 23.64 -0.97 5.26
CA PHE A 324 24.37 -1.50 6.42
C PHE A 324 23.51 -1.48 7.69
N TYR A 325 22.82 -0.37 7.93
CA TYR A 325 21.92 -0.16 9.05
C TYR A 325 20.82 -1.22 9.10
N TYR A 326 20.09 -1.42 8.01
CA TYR A 326 19.00 -2.40 7.95
C TYR A 326 19.50 -3.83 8.16
N ILE A 327 20.59 -4.23 7.51
CA ILE A 327 21.16 -5.57 7.67
C ILE A 327 21.53 -5.82 9.14
N GLY A 328 22.27 -4.90 9.76
CA GLY A 328 22.71 -5.05 11.14
C GLY A 328 21.56 -5.17 12.14
N HIS A 329 20.55 -4.29 12.04
CA HIS A 329 19.39 -4.35 12.93
C HIS A 329 18.56 -5.62 12.76
N ILE A 330 18.41 -6.10 11.53
CA ILE A 330 17.64 -7.31 11.23
C ILE A 330 18.38 -8.54 11.72
N LEU A 331 19.70 -8.62 11.57
CA LEU A 331 20.48 -9.73 12.11
C LEU A 331 20.44 -9.78 13.64
N LEU A 332 20.38 -8.63 14.33
CA LEU A 332 20.31 -8.56 15.79
C LEU A 332 18.88 -8.72 16.37
N ALA A 333 17.85 -8.68 15.52
CA ALA A 333 16.46 -8.88 15.93
C ALA A 333 16.28 -10.27 16.56
N ARG A 334 15.37 -10.39 17.54
CA ARG A 334 15.09 -11.69 18.17
C ARG A 334 14.39 -12.64 17.21
N GLU A 335 14.46 -13.93 17.49
CA GLU A 335 13.74 -14.94 16.71
C GLU A 335 12.22 -14.73 16.77
N ASN A 336 11.50 -15.14 15.72
CA ASN A 336 10.04 -15.04 15.64
C ASN A 336 9.52 -13.60 15.79
N SER A 337 10.29 -12.62 15.34
CA SER A 337 9.92 -11.21 15.40
C SER A 337 9.10 -10.77 14.20
N TYR A 338 8.24 -9.77 14.40
CA TYR A 338 7.67 -9.00 13.30
C TYR A 338 8.63 -7.87 12.92
N ILE A 339 9.08 -7.85 11.67
CA ILE A 339 9.95 -6.80 11.12
C ILE A 339 9.08 -5.88 10.28
N ILE A 340 8.79 -4.70 10.81
CA ILE A 340 7.94 -3.70 10.15
C ILE A 340 8.86 -2.69 9.47
N VAL A 341 8.70 -2.54 8.16
CA VAL A 341 9.54 -1.65 7.35
C VAL A 341 8.65 -0.57 6.75
N ASP A 342 8.85 0.68 7.17
CA ASP A 342 8.10 1.84 6.70
C ASP A 342 8.86 2.54 5.58
N GLU A 343 8.25 2.60 4.39
CA GLU A 343 8.81 3.11 3.13
C GLU A 343 10.15 2.44 2.75
N PRO A 344 10.15 1.10 2.50
CA PRO A 344 11.35 0.31 2.20
C PRO A 344 12.17 0.82 1.01
N GLU A 345 11.53 1.49 0.06
CA GLU A 345 12.12 2.06 -1.15
C GLU A 345 12.86 3.39 -0.91
N ASN A 346 12.68 4.02 0.25
CA ASN A 346 13.19 5.36 0.47
C ASN A 346 14.74 5.37 0.50
N HIS A 347 15.36 6.37 -0.12
CA HIS A 347 16.81 6.53 -0.27
C HIS A 347 17.56 5.42 -1.04
N LEU A 348 16.84 4.46 -1.64
CA LEU A 348 17.43 3.36 -2.39
C LEU A 348 16.92 3.35 -3.83
N HIS A 349 17.81 3.03 -4.77
CA HIS A 349 17.37 2.68 -6.12
C HIS A 349 16.59 1.35 -6.06
N LEU A 350 15.49 1.21 -6.81
CA LEU A 350 14.59 0.06 -6.72
C LEU A 350 15.30 -1.29 -6.85
N ALA A 351 16.30 -1.39 -7.75
CA ALA A 351 17.10 -2.60 -7.90
C ALA A 351 17.88 -3.00 -6.63
N ILE A 352 18.46 -2.03 -5.91
CA ILE A 352 19.18 -2.27 -4.65
C ILE A 352 18.16 -2.62 -3.55
N CYS A 353 17.03 -1.91 -3.52
CA CYS A 353 15.94 -2.15 -2.58
C CYS A 353 15.44 -3.60 -2.68
N ASN A 354 15.07 -4.06 -3.88
CA ASN A 354 14.57 -5.42 -4.08
C ASN A 354 15.60 -6.47 -3.66
N LYS A 355 16.86 -6.31 -4.09
CA LYS A 355 17.96 -7.22 -3.73
C LYS A 355 18.21 -7.28 -2.22
N LEU A 356 18.19 -6.13 -1.54
CA LEU A 356 18.34 -6.04 -0.09
C LEU A 356 17.27 -6.86 0.63
N TRP A 357 15.99 -6.62 0.30
CA TRP A 357 14.88 -7.26 1.01
C TRP A 357 14.79 -8.75 0.67
N ASP A 358 15.04 -9.16 -0.57
CA ASP A 358 15.14 -10.59 -0.94
C ASP A 358 16.19 -11.33 -0.12
N CYS A 359 17.39 -10.75 0.03
CA CYS A 359 18.44 -11.34 0.85
C CYS A 359 18.04 -11.43 2.33
N LEU A 360 17.41 -10.39 2.88
CA LEU A 360 17.04 -10.36 4.29
C LEU A 360 15.88 -11.29 4.64
N GLU A 361 14.91 -11.42 3.74
CA GLU A 361 13.80 -12.39 3.86
C GLU A 361 14.35 -13.84 3.91
N GLN A 362 15.39 -14.14 3.11
CA GLN A 362 16.06 -15.44 3.12
C GLN A 362 16.94 -15.66 4.36
N GLU A 363 17.63 -14.63 4.84
CA GLU A 363 18.49 -14.71 6.03
C GLU A 363 17.68 -14.85 7.33
N ARG A 364 16.47 -14.30 7.38
CA ARG A 364 15.59 -14.29 8.56
C ARG A 364 14.22 -14.88 8.23
N THR A 365 14.21 -16.12 7.73
CA THR A 365 12.97 -16.90 7.49
C THR A 365 12.18 -17.20 8.77
N ASP A 366 12.82 -17.09 9.93
CA ASP A 366 12.20 -17.17 11.25
C ASP A 366 11.44 -15.90 11.65
N CYS A 367 11.57 -14.80 10.89
CA CYS A 367 10.86 -13.54 11.10
C CYS A 367 9.79 -13.30 10.04
N LYS A 368 8.83 -12.44 10.37
CA LYS A 368 7.75 -12.06 9.46
C LYS A 368 7.88 -10.59 9.09
N PHE A 369 8.10 -10.34 7.80
CA PHE A 369 8.24 -8.99 7.28
C PHE A 369 6.87 -8.37 6.98
N VAL A 370 6.71 -7.11 7.36
CA VAL A 370 5.53 -6.28 7.10
C VAL A 370 6.00 -4.98 6.47
N TYR A 371 5.90 -4.90 5.15
CA TYR A 371 6.27 -3.71 4.39
C TYR A 371 5.10 -2.73 4.35
N LEU A 372 5.34 -1.48 4.70
CA LEU A 372 4.40 -0.39 4.52
C LEU A 372 4.92 0.47 3.38
N THR A 373 4.24 0.45 2.25
CA THR A 373 4.69 1.18 1.05
C THR A 373 3.51 1.84 0.34
N HIS A 374 3.81 2.89 -0.40
CA HIS A 374 2.91 3.44 -1.41
C HIS A 374 3.39 3.13 -2.84
N ASN A 375 4.57 2.54 -2.98
CA ASN A 375 5.16 2.17 -4.25
C ASN A 375 4.64 0.79 -4.70
N LEU A 376 3.78 0.81 -5.72
CA LEU A 376 3.19 -0.40 -6.30
C LEU A 376 4.24 -1.26 -7.03
N ASP A 377 5.29 -0.65 -7.59
CA ASP A 377 6.38 -1.37 -8.25
C ASP A 377 7.17 -2.19 -7.22
N PHE A 378 7.40 -1.64 -6.02
CA PHE A 378 8.00 -2.43 -4.94
C PHE A 378 7.05 -3.54 -4.48
N ALA A 379 5.77 -3.22 -4.26
CA ALA A 379 4.77 -4.17 -3.78
C ALA A 379 4.65 -5.42 -4.67
N THR A 380 4.67 -5.23 -6.00
CA THR A 380 4.56 -6.34 -6.97
C THR A 380 5.83 -7.17 -7.11
N THR A 381 6.97 -6.71 -6.61
CA THR A 381 8.18 -7.55 -6.56
C THR A 381 8.10 -8.62 -5.47
N ARG A 382 7.24 -8.42 -4.45
CA ARG A 382 7.08 -9.30 -3.29
C ARG A 382 6.10 -10.45 -3.59
N THR A 383 6.40 -11.26 -4.59
CA THR A 383 5.49 -12.30 -5.14
C THR A 383 4.99 -13.33 -4.12
N ASP A 384 5.80 -13.65 -3.09
CA ASP A 384 5.43 -14.59 -2.03
C ASP A 384 4.70 -13.92 -0.83
N SER A 385 4.37 -12.63 -0.94
CA SER A 385 3.72 -11.86 0.13
C SER A 385 2.22 -11.70 -0.07
N THR A 386 1.49 -11.62 1.04
CA THR A 386 0.08 -11.25 1.03
C THR A 386 -0.07 -9.74 0.97
N ILE A 387 -0.78 -9.23 -0.04
CA ILE A 387 -1.07 -7.81 -0.16
C ILE A 387 -2.28 -7.46 0.71
N LEU A 388 -2.05 -6.58 1.67
CA LEU A 388 -3.07 -6.08 2.60
C LEU A 388 -3.41 -4.64 2.26
N TRP A 389 -4.64 -4.39 1.81
CA TRP A 389 -5.11 -3.04 1.56
C TRP A 389 -5.65 -2.40 2.83
N ASN A 390 -5.03 -1.31 3.24
CA ASN A 390 -5.50 -0.43 4.30
C ASN A 390 -6.42 0.64 3.73
N LYS A 391 -7.75 0.40 3.84
CA LYS A 391 -8.81 1.28 3.35
C LYS A 391 -8.89 2.58 4.13
N SER A 392 -8.97 2.44 5.44
CA SER A 392 -9.20 3.56 6.34
C SER A 392 -8.73 3.24 7.75
N PHE A 393 -8.48 4.30 8.50
CA PHE A 393 -8.14 4.22 9.90
C PHE A 393 -9.05 5.17 10.69
N VAL A 394 -9.74 4.62 11.67
CA VAL A 394 -10.50 5.39 12.67
C VAL A 394 -9.72 5.34 13.99
N PRO A 395 -9.23 6.49 14.49
CA PRO A 395 -8.60 6.54 15.80
C PRO A 395 -9.57 6.03 16.89
N PRO A 396 -9.08 5.31 17.91
CA PRO A 396 -7.66 5.16 18.25
C PRO A 396 -6.96 3.93 17.65
N ALA A 397 -7.68 2.87 17.26
CA ALA A 397 -7.08 1.56 16.97
C ALA A 397 -7.82 0.74 15.89
N GLN A 398 -8.74 1.34 15.13
CA GLN A 398 -9.55 0.62 14.16
C GLN A 398 -9.01 0.82 12.75
N TRP A 399 -8.37 -0.22 12.22
CA TRP A 399 -8.00 -0.30 10.81
C TRP A 399 -8.97 -1.20 10.06
N ASP A 400 -9.40 -0.72 8.90
CA ASP A 400 -10.15 -1.48 7.94
C ASP A 400 -9.18 -2.08 6.91
N PHE A 401 -8.73 -3.31 7.20
CA PHE A 401 -7.85 -4.07 6.34
C PHE A 401 -8.64 -5.06 5.49
N GLU A 402 -8.33 -5.11 4.19
CA GLU A 402 -8.81 -6.15 3.28
C GLU A 402 -7.63 -6.82 2.61
N ILE A 403 -7.60 -8.15 2.60
CA ILE A 403 -6.62 -8.89 1.79
C ILE A 403 -7.03 -8.73 0.34
N LEU A 404 -6.12 -8.22 -0.49
CA LEU A 404 -6.42 -8.10 -1.91
C LEU A 404 -6.46 -9.48 -2.56
N PRO A 405 -7.52 -9.77 -3.35
CA PRO A 405 -7.55 -10.98 -4.13
C PRO A 405 -6.46 -10.90 -5.21
N SER A 406 -5.66 -11.96 -5.33
CA SER A 406 -4.86 -12.17 -6.53
C SER A 406 -5.82 -12.44 -7.69
N MET A 407 -5.64 -11.74 -8.81
CA MET A 407 -6.48 -11.84 -10.00
C MET A 407 -5.62 -12.32 -11.17
N ASP A 408 -5.84 -13.53 -11.67
CA ASP A 408 -5.08 -14.07 -12.81
C ASP A 408 -5.18 -13.20 -14.07
N THR A 409 -6.32 -12.51 -14.24
CA THR A 409 -6.62 -11.72 -15.42
C THR A 409 -6.13 -10.28 -15.35
N LEU A 410 -6.01 -9.68 -14.16
CA LEU A 410 -5.59 -8.29 -14.01
C LEU A 410 -4.18 -8.24 -13.40
N PRO A 411 -3.24 -7.47 -13.97
CA PRO A 411 -1.95 -7.23 -13.33
C PRO A 411 -2.13 -6.69 -11.91
N GLU A 412 -1.32 -7.17 -10.96
CA GLU A 412 -1.44 -6.75 -9.56
C GLU A 412 -1.30 -5.24 -9.37
N VAL A 413 -0.36 -4.59 -10.08
CA VAL A 413 -0.22 -3.12 -10.08
C VAL A 413 -1.54 -2.45 -10.40
N LEU A 414 -2.25 -2.95 -11.43
CA LEU A 414 -3.52 -2.40 -11.87
C LEU A 414 -4.61 -2.63 -10.81
N VAL A 415 -4.68 -3.82 -10.20
CA VAL A 415 -5.59 -4.08 -9.07
C VAL A 415 -5.33 -3.07 -7.95
N MET A 416 -4.07 -2.86 -7.56
CA MET A 416 -3.70 -1.92 -6.50
C MET A 416 -4.10 -0.47 -6.83
N GLU A 417 -3.94 -0.01 -8.07
CA GLU A 417 -4.41 1.32 -8.52
C GLU A 417 -5.95 1.44 -8.45
N LEU A 418 -6.64 0.37 -8.83
CA LEU A 418 -8.08 0.36 -9.00
C LEU A 418 -8.87 0.28 -7.70
N VAL A 419 -8.36 -0.47 -6.72
CA VAL A 419 -9.03 -0.74 -5.46
C VAL A 419 -9.34 0.59 -4.70
N GLY A 420 -8.50 1.61 -4.85
CA GLY A 420 -8.68 2.92 -4.22
C GLY A 420 -9.52 3.94 -5.03
N SER A 421 -10.01 3.58 -6.22
CA SER A 421 -10.73 4.53 -7.07
C SER A 421 -12.10 4.87 -6.49
N ARG A 422 -12.39 6.18 -6.39
CA ARG A 422 -13.72 6.68 -5.99
C ARG A 422 -14.68 6.87 -7.16
N LYS A 423 -14.13 6.85 -8.38
CA LYS A 423 -14.88 6.97 -9.63
C LYS A 423 -15.01 5.60 -10.28
N ASN A 424 -16.07 5.40 -11.05
CA ASN A 424 -16.18 4.27 -11.95
C ASN A 424 -14.99 4.26 -12.92
N ILE A 425 -14.63 3.07 -13.37
CA ILE A 425 -13.44 2.83 -14.20
C ILE A 425 -13.86 2.79 -15.66
N CYS A 426 -13.04 3.39 -16.52
CA CYS A 426 -13.17 3.23 -17.96
C CYS A 426 -11.85 2.71 -18.51
N PHE A 427 -11.83 1.43 -18.90
CA PHE A 427 -10.70 0.86 -19.61
C PHE A 427 -10.75 1.29 -21.08
N CYS A 428 -9.61 1.67 -21.65
CA CYS A 428 -9.52 2.02 -23.07
C CYS A 428 -8.25 1.44 -23.69
N GLU A 429 -8.19 1.49 -25.01
CA GLU A 429 -6.99 1.13 -25.76
C GLU A 429 -5.86 2.15 -25.55
N GLY A 430 -4.64 1.76 -25.95
CA GLY A 430 -3.41 2.52 -25.80
C GLY A 430 -2.49 1.99 -24.70
N ASP A 431 -1.18 2.15 -24.87
CA ASP A 431 -0.19 1.57 -23.95
C ASP A 431 0.11 2.47 -22.73
N THR A 432 -0.11 3.78 -22.85
CA THR A 432 0.29 4.76 -21.83
C THR A 432 -0.70 5.91 -21.71
N LYS A 433 -0.53 6.71 -20.66
CA LYS A 433 -1.28 7.97 -20.43
C LYS A 433 -0.97 9.08 -21.47
N SER A 434 -0.07 8.83 -22.43
CA SER A 434 0.14 9.73 -23.57
C SER A 434 -0.64 9.32 -24.83
N SER A 435 -1.31 8.17 -24.81
CA SER A 435 -2.17 7.71 -25.91
C SER A 435 -3.29 8.71 -26.20
N LEU A 436 -3.76 8.70 -27.46
CA LEU A 436 -4.84 9.57 -27.89
C LEU A 436 -6.14 9.26 -27.14
N ASP A 437 -6.47 7.97 -27.05
CA ASP A 437 -7.58 7.38 -26.32
C ASP A 437 -7.67 7.93 -24.90
N TYR A 438 -6.64 7.71 -24.09
CA TYR A 438 -6.59 8.17 -22.71
C TYR A 438 -6.87 9.67 -22.61
N ARG A 439 -6.22 10.47 -23.47
CA ARG A 439 -6.34 11.94 -23.42
C ARG A 439 -7.72 12.42 -23.82
N LEU A 440 -8.31 11.85 -24.86
CA LEU A 440 -9.64 12.21 -25.33
C LEU A 440 -10.70 11.79 -24.33
N TYR A 441 -10.70 10.52 -23.90
CA TYR A 441 -11.68 10.02 -22.94
C TYR A 441 -11.56 10.72 -21.58
N SER A 442 -10.36 11.09 -21.14
CA SER A 442 -10.18 11.90 -19.91
C SER A 442 -10.80 13.30 -20.02
N ILE A 443 -10.93 13.84 -21.25
CA ILE A 443 -11.59 15.12 -21.50
C ILE A 443 -13.11 14.94 -21.59
N LEU A 444 -13.57 13.89 -22.26
CA LEU A 444 -14.99 13.64 -22.49
C LEU A 444 -15.73 13.14 -21.24
N PHE A 445 -15.08 12.29 -20.45
CA PHE A 445 -15.68 11.56 -19.32
C PHE A 445 -14.92 11.81 -18.00
N PRO A 446 -14.87 13.07 -17.51
CA PRO A 446 -14.15 13.40 -16.28
C PRO A 446 -14.70 12.71 -15.03
N GLU A 447 -15.91 12.15 -15.07
CA GLU A 447 -16.55 11.37 -14.02
C GLU A 447 -15.97 9.96 -13.86
N TYR A 448 -15.21 9.47 -14.83
CA TYR A 448 -14.52 8.17 -14.79
C TYR A 448 -13.03 8.32 -14.46
N THR A 449 -12.44 7.24 -13.92
CA THR A 449 -11.00 7.02 -13.92
C THR A 449 -10.63 6.28 -15.21
N ILE A 450 -9.98 6.96 -16.15
CA ILE A 450 -9.59 6.38 -17.45
C ILE A 450 -8.28 5.61 -17.30
N ILE A 451 -8.25 4.37 -17.80
CA ILE A 451 -7.06 3.51 -17.72
C ILE A 451 -6.77 2.87 -19.10
N PRO A 452 -5.63 3.22 -19.72
CA PRO A 452 -5.20 2.61 -20.97
C PRO A 452 -4.58 1.23 -20.70
N VAL A 453 -5.02 0.19 -21.42
CA VAL A 453 -4.62 -1.21 -21.16
C VAL A 453 -4.10 -1.94 -22.41
N SER A 454 -3.45 -1.20 -23.31
CA SER A 454 -2.92 -1.66 -24.59
C SER A 454 -4.02 -1.92 -25.62
N GLY A 455 -4.41 -3.17 -25.91
CA GLY A 455 -5.37 -3.48 -26.98
C GLY A 455 -6.77 -3.85 -26.49
N HIS A 456 -7.74 -3.86 -27.41
CA HIS A 456 -9.15 -4.22 -27.14
C HIS A 456 -9.36 -5.50 -26.32
N ARG A 457 -8.50 -6.53 -26.49
CA ARG A 457 -8.61 -7.79 -25.72
C ARG A 457 -8.48 -7.56 -24.22
N ASN A 458 -7.47 -6.79 -23.82
CA ASN A 458 -7.25 -6.44 -22.42
C ASN A 458 -8.40 -5.57 -21.90
N VAL A 459 -8.91 -4.64 -22.72
CA VAL A 459 -10.09 -3.84 -22.36
C VAL A 459 -11.28 -4.75 -22.04
N ILE A 460 -11.56 -5.74 -22.91
CA ILE A 460 -12.66 -6.70 -22.71
C ILE A 460 -12.43 -7.56 -21.47
N ASP A 461 -11.26 -8.18 -21.35
CA ASP A 461 -10.96 -9.14 -20.30
C ASP A 461 -10.91 -8.45 -18.93
N TYR A 462 -10.29 -7.27 -18.84
CA TYR A 462 -10.17 -6.54 -17.57
C TYR A 462 -11.51 -5.97 -17.13
N THR A 463 -12.33 -5.44 -18.04
CA THR A 463 -13.67 -4.96 -17.69
C THR A 463 -14.55 -6.09 -17.16
N ASP A 464 -14.53 -7.25 -17.82
CA ASP A 464 -15.31 -8.43 -17.42
C ASP A 464 -14.85 -8.96 -16.06
N ALA A 465 -13.54 -9.11 -15.86
CA ALA A 465 -12.97 -9.58 -14.60
C ALA A 465 -13.20 -8.61 -13.45
N TYR A 466 -13.10 -7.29 -13.70
CA TYR A 466 -13.37 -6.26 -12.72
C TYR A 466 -14.83 -6.32 -12.24
N ASN A 467 -15.78 -6.33 -13.17
CA ASN A 467 -17.21 -6.31 -12.84
C ASN A 467 -17.71 -7.62 -12.20
N LYS A 468 -17.03 -8.75 -12.43
CA LYS A 468 -17.34 -10.02 -11.77
C LYS A 468 -16.84 -10.08 -10.32
N ASN A 469 -15.84 -9.29 -9.97
CA ASN A 469 -15.25 -9.31 -8.64
C ASN A 469 -16.01 -8.36 -7.68
N ARG A 470 -16.46 -8.90 -6.55
CA ARG A 470 -17.22 -8.16 -5.53
C ARG A 470 -16.35 -7.31 -4.59
N SER A 471 -15.02 -7.46 -4.63
CA SER A 471 -14.10 -6.65 -3.83
C SER A 471 -14.02 -5.19 -4.32
N PHE A 472 -14.41 -4.92 -5.57
CA PHE A 472 -14.49 -3.56 -6.09
C PHE A 472 -15.85 -2.94 -5.78
N VAL A 473 -15.84 -1.75 -5.20
CA VAL A 473 -17.06 -0.99 -4.87
C VAL A 473 -17.63 -0.28 -6.11
N THR A 474 -16.77 0.06 -7.07
CA THR A 474 -17.13 0.76 -8.30
C THR A 474 -17.39 -0.22 -9.45
N LYS A 475 -17.95 0.28 -10.54
CA LYS A 475 -18.12 -0.49 -11.80
C LYS A 475 -17.08 -0.07 -12.83
N ALA A 476 -16.80 -0.98 -13.76
CA ALA A 476 -15.99 -0.70 -14.94
C ALA A 476 -16.83 -0.73 -16.22
N ILE A 477 -16.46 0.13 -17.16
CA ILE A 477 -16.83 0.04 -18.58
C ILE A 477 -15.55 -0.07 -19.41
N GLY A 478 -15.66 -0.60 -20.62
CA GLY A 478 -14.57 -0.61 -21.60
C GLY A 478 -14.96 0.15 -22.86
N ILE A 479 -14.03 0.90 -23.45
CA ILE A 479 -14.20 1.51 -24.78
C ILE A 479 -13.15 0.93 -25.70
N ILE A 480 -13.60 0.39 -26.84
CA ILE A 480 -12.73 -0.15 -27.89
C ILE A 480 -13.05 0.49 -29.24
N ASP A 481 -12.04 0.53 -30.12
CA ASP A 481 -12.19 0.98 -31.50
C ASP A 481 -13.19 0.11 -32.26
N GLY A 482 -13.80 0.67 -33.32
CA GLY A 482 -14.80 -0.05 -34.10
C GLY A 482 -14.21 -1.21 -34.88
N ASP A 483 -12.99 -1.02 -35.40
CA ASP A 483 -12.21 -2.02 -36.13
C ASP A 483 -13.10 -2.82 -37.14
N CYS A 484 -12.78 -4.09 -37.40
CA CYS A 484 -13.59 -4.98 -38.24
C CYS A 484 -14.34 -6.03 -37.40
N HIS A 485 -14.90 -5.62 -36.26
CA HIS A 485 -15.61 -6.52 -35.36
C HIS A 485 -16.95 -6.99 -35.93
N LEU A 486 -17.30 -8.26 -35.70
CA LEU A 486 -18.58 -8.81 -36.16
C LEU A 486 -19.73 -8.33 -35.26
N PRO A 487 -20.95 -8.13 -35.79
CA PRO A 487 -22.11 -7.71 -34.99
C PRO A 487 -22.38 -8.63 -33.78
N GLU A 488 -22.21 -9.95 -33.95
CA GLU A 488 -22.36 -10.96 -32.89
C GLU A 488 -21.34 -10.77 -31.76
N GLN A 489 -20.11 -10.33 -32.09
CA GLN A 489 -19.06 -10.01 -31.12
C GLN A 489 -19.42 -8.79 -30.29
N ILE A 490 -19.87 -7.74 -30.98
CA ILE A 490 -20.27 -6.48 -30.36
C ILE A 490 -21.40 -6.74 -29.35
N GLU A 491 -22.44 -7.48 -29.73
CA GLU A 491 -23.56 -7.81 -28.83
C GLU A 491 -23.11 -8.62 -27.59
N LYS A 492 -22.13 -9.51 -27.76
CA LYS A 492 -21.53 -10.29 -26.66
C LYS A 492 -20.73 -9.39 -25.71
N TRP A 493 -20.00 -8.40 -26.23
CA TRP A 493 -19.19 -7.48 -25.43
C TRP A 493 -20.03 -6.39 -24.77
N GLU A 494 -21.13 -5.95 -25.37
CA GLU A 494 -22.10 -5.04 -24.73
C GLU A 494 -22.66 -5.64 -23.43
N LYS A 495 -22.93 -6.94 -23.40
CA LYS A 495 -23.34 -7.67 -22.17
C LYS A 495 -22.28 -7.64 -21.08
N LYS A 496 -21.00 -7.42 -21.44
CA LYS A 496 -19.86 -7.23 -20.53
C LYS A 496 -19.55 -5.76 -20.22
N LYS A 497 -20.44 -4.84 -20.61
CA LYS A 497 -20.27 -3.38 -20.45
C LYS A 497 -19.13 -2.79 -21.28
N ILE A 498 -18.90 -3.35 -22.47
CA ILE A 498 -17.96 -2.81 -23.46
C ILE A 498 -18.73 -2.00 -24.50
N PHE A 499 -18.27 -0.78 -24.74
CA PHE A 499 -18.74 0.10 -25.80
C PHE A 499 -17.79 0.02 -27.00
N VAL A 500 -18.32 -0.32 -28.16
CA VAL A 500 -17.58 -0.36 -29.42
C VAL A 500 -17.88 0.91 -30.20
N LEU A 501 -16.85 1.63 -30.63
CA LEU A 501 -17.04 2.82 -31.46
C LEU A 501 -17.72 2.45 -32.78
N LYS A 502 -18.66 3.29 -33.24
CA LYS A 502 -19.29 3.14 -34.56
C LYS A 502 -18.37 3.54 -35.71
N ILE A 503 -17.21 4.08 -35.41
CA ILE A 503 -16.17 4.48 -36.34
C ILE A 503 -14.99 3.53 -36.20
N ASN A 504 -14.26 3.30 -37.28
CA ASN A 504 -13.17 2.33 -37.29
C ASN A 504 -12.09 2.63 -36.23
N GLU A 505 -11.72 3.91 -36.06
CA GLU A 505 -10.59 4.33 -35.21
C GLU A 505 -10.88 5.68 -34.53
N ILE A 506 -10.34 5.89 -33.33
CA ILE A 506 -10.50 7.15 -32.61
C ILE A 506 -9.91 8.36 -33.35
N GLU A 507 -8.87 8.19 -34.18
CA GLU A 507 -8.33 9.25 -35.04
C GLU A 507 -9.37 9.78 -36.03
N ASN A 508 -10.24 8.91 -36.54
CA ASN A 508 -11.31 9.30 -37.46
C ASN A 508 -12.31 10.22 -36.76
N LEU A 509 -12.56 10.02 -35.47
CA LEU A 509 -13.41 10.90 -34.66
C LEU A 509 -12.90 12.33 -34.70
N LEU A 510 -11.59 12.51 -34.48
CA LEU A 510 -10.97 13.82 -34.44
C LEU A 510 -11.11 14.59 -35.76
N CYS A 511 -11.32 13.87 -36.87
CA CYS A 511 -11.53 14.46 -38.19
C CYS A 511 -13.01 14.52 -38.61
N ASP A 512 -13.95 14.40 -37.66
CA ASP A 512 -15.35 14.67 -37.94
C ASP A 512 -15.57 16.13 -38.41
N PRO A 513 -16.47 16.39 -39.38
CA PRO A 513 -16.72 17.74 -39.89
C PRO A 513 -17.04 18.78 -38.80
N ILE A 514 -17.70 18.41 -37.70
CA ILE A 514 -18.00 19.31 -36.59
C ILE A 514 -16.70 19.77 -35.92
N ILE A 515 -15.74 18.85 -35.73
CA ILE A 515 -14.45 19.13 -35.11
C ILE A 515 -13.54 19.90 -36.07
N LEU A 516 -13.47 19.50 -37.35
CA LEU A 516 -12.70 20.21 -38.37
C LEU A 516 -13.15 21.67 -38.50
N THR A 517 -14.46 21.90 -38.54
CA THR A 517 -15.06 23.24 -38.63
C THR A 517 -14.76 24.05 -37.36
N ALA A 518 -14.92 23.45 -36.19
CA ALA A 518 -14.59 24.12 -34.93
C ALA A 518 -13.10 24.49 -34.84
N ALA A 519 -12.21 23.60 -35.30
CA ALA A 519 -10.77 23.83 -35.35
C ALA A 519 -10.43 24.96 -36.33
N ALA A 520 -10.95 24.91 -37.55
CA ALA A 520 -10.71 25.95 -38.57
C ALA A 520 -11.14 27.33 -38.08
N ASN A 521 -12.33 27.43 -37.46
CA ASN A 521 -12.81 28.68 -36.87
C ASN A 521 -11.94 29.16 -35.70
N ARG A 522 -11.49 28.25 -34.82
CA ARG A 522 -10.69 28.60 -33.65
C ARG A 522 -9.30 29.10 -34.01
N PHE A 523 -8.68 28.47 -35.01
CA PHE A 523 -7.31 28.72 -35.43
C PHE A 523 -7.21 29.68 -36.62
N CYS A 524 -8.34 30.26 -37.05
CA CYS A 524 -8.42 31.17 -38.19
C CYS A 524 -7.83 30.56 -39.47
N THR A 525 -8.06 29.27 -39.68
CA THR A 525 -7.58 28.52 -40.85
C THR A 525 -8.35 28.96 -42.09
N ASP A 526 -7.62 29.28 -43.17
CA ASP A 526 -8.24 29.61 -44.45
C ASP A 526 -9.07 28.45 -45.00
N LYS A 527 -10.23 28.76 -45.58
CA LYS A 527 -11.12 27.77 -46.21
C LYS A 527 -10.38 26.88 -47.23
N LYS A 528 -9.40 27.45 -47.94
CA LYS A 528 -8.55 26.73 -48.90
C LYS A 528 -7.77 25.57 -48.25
N GLU A 529 -7.32 25.72 -47.00
CA GLU A 529 -6.58 24.65 -46.31
C GLU A 529 -7.52 23.52 -45.84
N VAL A 530 -8.77 23.87 -45.49
CA VAL A 530 -9.83 22.88 -45.22
C VAL A 530 -10.21 22.14 -46.51
N ASP A 531 -10.32 22.84 -47.64
CA ASP A 531 -10.57 22.22 -48.95
C ASP A 531 -9.40 21.31 -49.38
N LYS A 532 -8.15 21.67 -49.05
CA LYS A 532 -6.96 20.82 -49.24
C LYS A 532 -7.03 19.55 -48.39
N PHE A 533 -7.55 19.62 -47.17
CA PHE A 533 -7.77 18.43 -46.33
C PHE A 533 -8.74 17.45 -47.02
N TYR A 534 -9.92 17.92 -47.45
CA TYR A 534 -10.91 17.03 -48.08
C TYR A 534 -10.44 16.49 -49.43
N SER A 535 -9.83 17.32 -50.28
CA SER A 535 -9.26 16.84 -51.55
C SER A 535 -8.11 15.86 -51.35
N GLY A 536 -7.25 16.09 -50.34
CA GLY A 536 -6.21 15.15 -49.94
C GLY A 536 -6.77 13.83 -49.42
N PHE A 537 -7.83 13.88 -48.61
CA PHE A 537 -8.54 12.70 -48.12
C PHE A 537 -9.07 11.84 -49.25
N TRP A 538 -9.85 12.42 -50.19
CA TRP A 538 -10.43 11.66 -51.30
C TRP A 538 -9.37 11.09 -52.24
N LYS A 539 -8.31 11.86 -52.51
CA LYS A 539 -7.18 11.38 -53.31
C LYS A 539 -6.49 10.19 -52.64
N LEU A 540 -6.28 10.26 -51.33
CA LEU A 540 -5.68 9.16 -50.57
C LEU A 540 -6.61 7.94 -50.56
N TYR A 541 -7.90 8.15 -50.33
CA TYR A 541 -8.90 7.09 -50.25
C TYR A 541 -9.06 6.35 -51.57
N GLU A 542 -9.13 7.05 -52.69
CA GLU A 542 -9.12 6.43 -54.03
C GLU A 542 -7.83 5.64 -54.27
N SER A 543 -6.67 6.22 -53.92
CA SER A 543 -5.38 5.56 -54.15
C SER A 543 -5.15 4.30 -53.30
N GLU A 544 -5.86 4.16 -52.18
CA GLU A 544 -5.68 3.06 -51.24
C GLU A 544 -6.92 2.17 -51.08
N LYS A 545 -7.95 2.32 -51.92
CA LYS A 545 -9.20 1.55 -51.83
C LYS A 545 -8.97 0.03 -51.80
N GLU A 546 -8.08 -0.48 -52.65
CA GLU A 546 -7.74 -1.91 -52.70
C GLU A 546 -7.02 -2.34 -51.41
N LYS A 547 -6.09 -1.53 -50.91
CA LYS A 547 -5.37 -1.82 -49.65
C LYS A 547 -6.35 -1.87 -48.47
N GLN A 548 -7.31 -0.97 -48.42
CA GLN A 548 -8.34 -0.97 -47.36
C GLN A 548 -9.27 -2.17 -47.46
N ALA A 549 -9.68 -2.55 -48.68
CA ALA A 549 -10.47 -3.75 -48.89
C ALA A 549 -9.70 -5.01 -48.45
N VAL A 550 -8.41 -5.15 -48.82
CA VAL A 550 -7.56 -6.27 -48.38
C VAL A 550 -7.38 -6.29 -46.87
N TRP A 551 -7.13 -5.13 -46.25
CA TRP A 551 -7.01 -5.03 -44.80
C TRP A 551 -8.30 -5.46 -44.09
N PHE A 552 -9.47 -5.03 -44.59
CA PHE A 552 -10.76 -5.43 -44.04
C PHE A 552 -10.98 -6.94 -44.16
N VAL A 553 -10.69 -7.55 -45.32
CA VAL A 553 -10.81 -9.00 -45.53
C VAL A 553 -9.93 -9.76 -44.54
N ASN A 554 -8.67 -9.35 -44.39
CA ASN A 554 -7.75 -9.97 -43.45
C ASN A 554 -8.28 -9.93 -42.01
N ASN A 555 -8.76 -8.76 -41.55
CA ASN A 555 -9.28 -8.64 -40.19
C ASN A 555 -10.62 -9.35 -40.00
N CYS A 556 -11.51 -9.34 -40.99
CA CYS A 556 -12.77 -10.08 -40.93
C CYS A 556 -12.52 -11.59 -40.79
N ILE A 557 -11.59 -12.15 -41.57
CA ILE A 557 -11.21 -13.57 -41.47
C ILE A 557 -10.56 -13.84 -40.10
N ASN A 558 -9.64 -13.01 -39.63
CA ASN A 558 -9.03 -13.16 -38.31
C ASN A 558 -10.07 -13.05 -37.17
N ALA A 559 -11.05 -12.15 -37.29
CA ALA A 559 -12.13 -12.01 -36.32
C ALA A 559 -12.99 -13.28 -36.27
N LYS A 560 -13.30 -13.89 -37.42
CA LYS A 560 -13.99 -15.19 -37.49
C LYS A 560 -13.20 -16.28 -36.77
N PHE A 561 -11.88 -16.36 -36.96
CA PHE A 561 -11.05 -17.36 -36.27
C PHE A 561 -10.99 -17.19 -34.75
N LYS A 562 -10.95 -15.96 -34.25
CA LYS A 562 -10.75 -15.67 -32.82
C LYS A 562 -11.92 -16.10 -31.93
N ASP A 563 -13.12 -16.29 -32.47
CA ASP A 563 -14.31 -16.68 -31.68
C ASP A 563 -14.52 -18.20 -31.53
N ASN A 564 -13.44 -18.99 -31.64
CA ASN A 564 -13.50 -20.46 -31.57
C ASN A 564 -14.52 -21.05 -32.56
N TYR A 565 -14.52 -20.54 -33.80
CA TYR A 565 -15.45 -20.94 -34.83
C TYR A 565 -15.33 -22.41 -35.28
N LEU A 566 -14.24 -23.10 -34.93
CA LEU A 566 -14.11 -24.54 -35.15
C LEU A 566 -14.79 -25.27 -34.00
N VAL A 567 -16.03 -25.69 -34.23
CA VAL A 567 -16.88 -26.34 -33.21
C VAL A 567 -16.73 -27.87 -33.27
N GLU A 568 -16.31 -28.42 -34.41
CA GLU A 568 -16.14 -29.85 -34.59
C GLU A 568 -15.01 -30.41 -33.70
N LYS A 569 -15.31 -31.48 -32.96
CA LYS A 569 -14.39 -32.09 -31.98
C LYS A 569 -14.13 -33.58 -32.22
N ASN A 570 -14.90 -34.22 -33.09
CA ASN A 570 -14.97 -35.68 -33.20
C ASN A 570 -14.58 -36.21 -34.58
N SER A 571 -14.75 -35.43 -35.66
CA SER A 571 -14.47 -35.86 -37.03
C SER A 571 -13.44 -34.97 -37.74
N ILE A 572 -12.34 -35.59 -38.19
CA ILE A 572 -11.30 -34.89 -38.96
C ILE A 572 -11.80 -34.41 -40.34
N GLU A 573 -12.71 -35.14 -40.97
CA GLU A 573 -13.28 -34.74 -42.27
C GLU A 573 -14.21 -33.54 -42.11
N SER A 574 -15.07 -33.56 -41.10
CA SER A 574 -15.98 -32.46 -40.77
C SER A 574 -15.21 -31.21 -40.36
N LEU A 575 -14.13 -31.36 -39.58
CA LEU A 575 -13.24 -30.25 -39.20
C LEU A 575 -12.53 -29.64 -40.42
N LYS A 576 -12.07 -30.48 -41.36
CA LYS A 576 -11.47 -30.01 -42.63
C LYS A 576 -12.49 -29.23 -43.47
N THR A 577 -13.74 -29.69 -43.54
CA THR A 577 -14.80 -28.98 -44.25
C THR A 577 -15.10 -27.63 -43.59
N GLU A 578 -15.22 -27.58 -42.26
CA GLU A 578 -15.43 -26.35 -41.50
C GLU A 578 -14.30 -25.33 -41.72
N LEU A 579 -13.04 -25.79 -41.64
CA LEU A 579 -11.86 -24.95 -41.90
C LEU A 579 -11.84 -24.43 -43.34
N SER A 580 -12.15 -25.29 -44.32
CA SER A 580 -12.18 -24.90 -45.73
C SER A 580 -13.26 -23.86 -46.00
N ARG A 581 -14.40 -23.91 -45.30
CA ARG A 581 -15.49 -22.93 -45.45
C ARG A 581 -15.09 -21.52 -45.02
N ILE A 582 -14.21 -21.41 -44.02
CA ILE A 582 -13.74 -20.12 -43.50
C ILE A 582 -12.57 -19.58 -44.34
N THR A 583 -11.69 -20.47 -44.80
CA THR A 583 -10.43 -20.11 -45.48
C THR A 583 -10.50 -20.18 -47.01
N SER A 584 -11.64 -20.57 -47.58
CA SER A 584 -11.71 -20.75 -49.04
C SER A 584 -11.38 -19.45 -49.78
N PRO A 585 -10.64 -19.53 -50.90
CA PRO A 585 -10.40 -18.38 -51.77
C PRO A 585 -11.69 -17.66 -52.16
N SER A 586 -12.76 -18.42 -52.46
CA SER A 586 -14.08 -17.86 -52.79
C SER A 586 -14.70 -17.01 -51.67
N THR A 587 -14.48 -17.37 -50.40
CA THR A 587 -14.97 -16.56 -49.27
C THR A 587 -14.21 -15.25 -49.18
N ALA A 588 -12.88 -15.29 -49.32
CA ALA A 588 -12.05 -14.08 -49.29
C ALA A 588 -12.38 -13.15 -50.48
N GLU A 589 -12.53 -13.70 -51.68
CA GLU A 589 -12.93 -12.97 -52.89
C GLU A 589 -14.30 -12.32 -52.72
N SER A 590 -15.30 -13.04 -52.21
CA SER A 590 -16.64 -12.48 -51.97
C SER A 590 -16.61 -11.29 -51.02
N ILE A 591 -15.90 -11.40 -49.89
CA ILE A 591 -15.78 -10.30 -48.91
C ILE A 591 -15.02 -9.12 -49.52
N TYR A 592 -13.98 -9.39 -50.30
CA TYR A 592 -13.19 -8.36 -51.00
C TYR A 592 -14.05 -7.59 -51.99
N THR A 593 -14.78 -8.29 -52.87
CA THR A 593 -15.62 -7.68 -53.91
C THR A 593 -16.73 -6.83 -53.28
N GLU A 594 -17.40 -7.34 -52.25
CA GLU A 594 -18.44 -6.58 -51.54
C GLU A 594 -17.88 -5.32 -50.87
N ARG A 595 -16.73 -5.45 -50.19
CA ARG A 595 -16.08 -4.31 -49.53
C ARG A 595 -15.58 -3.27 -50.51
N LEU A 596 -14.98 -3.69 -51.62
CA LEU A 596 -14.49 -2.78 -52.64
C LEU A 596 -15.64 -2.02 -53.30
N ALA A 597 -16.74 -2.71 -53.63
CA ALA A 597 -17.94 -2.07 -54.17
C ALA A 597 -18.54 -1.03 -53.21
N LEU A 598 -18.53 -1.29 -51.89
CA LEU A 598 -18.93 -0.31 -50.88
C LEU A 598 -18.02 0.91 -50.89
N ILE A 599 -16.70 0.71 -50.91
CA ILE A 599 -15.70 1.79 -50.93
C ILE A 599 -15.88 2.65 -52.19
N GLU A 600 -16.02 2.03 -53.36
CA GLU A 600 -16.23 2.72 -54.63
C GLU A 600 -17.54 3.52 -54.63
N SER A 601 -18.63 2.96 -54.11
CA SER A 601 -19.89 3.69 -53.95
C SER A 601 -19.75 4.94 -53.06
N ILE A 602 -18.98 4.85 -51.98
CA ILE A 602 -18.73 5.98 -51.07
C ILE A 602 -17.91 7.07 -51.78
N ILE A 603 -16.93 6.68 -52.59
CA ILE A 603 -16.11 7.62 -53.36
C ILE A 603 -16.93 8.31 -54.45
N GLU A 604 -17.77 7.57 -55.18
CA GLU A 604 -18.66 8.13 -56.19
C GLU A 604 -19.64 9.16 -55.60
N LYS A 605 -20.23 8.85 -54.45
CA LYS A 605 -21.15 9.75 -53.73
C LYS A 605 -20.43 10.91 -53.03
N GLN A 606 -19.11 10.82 -52.86
CA GLN A 606 -18.31 11.68 -51.99
C GLN A 606 -18.91 11.81 -50.57
N SER A 607 -19.43 10.70 -50.03
CA SER A 607 -20.04 10.68 -48.69
C SER A 607 -18.95 10.60 -47.61
N TYR A 608 -18.47 11.75 -47.14
CA TYR A 608 -17.36 11.82 -46.18
C TYR A 608 -17.70 11.16 -44.83
N GLU A 609 -18.94 11.31 -44.37
CA GLU A 609 -19.40 10.71 -43.13
C GLU A 609 -19.38 9.18 -43.20
N GLU A 610 -19.88 8.58 -44.29
CA GLU A 610 -19.76 7.14 -44.53
C GLU A 610 -18.30 6.68 -44.63
N ALA A 611 -17.44 7.47 -45.27
CA ALA A 611 -16.02 7.16 -45.38
C ALA A 611 -15.35 7.12 -43.98
N LEU A 612 -15.61 8.10 -43.12
CA LEU A 612 -15.06 8.16 -41.76
C LEU A 612 -15.40 6.94 -40.90
N HIS A 613 -16.57 6.33 -41.12
CA HIS A 613 -16.98 5.14 -40.39
C HIS A 613 -16.10 3.92 -40.68
N ILE A 614 -15.54 3.83 -41.89
CA ILE A 614 -14.89 2.60 -42.37
C ILE A 614 -13.41 2.74 -42.69
N VAL A 615 -12.92 3.97 -42.79
CA VAL A 615 -11.56 4.25 -43.26
C VAL A 615 -10.52 3.83 -42.21
N ASN A 616 -9.44 3.22 -42.68
CA ASN A 616 -8.26 2.96 -41.87
C ASN A 616 -7.08 3.76 -42.41
N PHE A 617 -6.81 4.90 -41.78
CA PHE A 617 -5.63 5.71 -42.05
C PHE A 617 -4.74 5.88 -40.82
N LYS A 618 -5.18 5.41 -39.64
CA LYS A 618 -4.52 5.64 -38.35
C LYS A 618 -4.13 7.11 -38.22
N THR A 619 -2.95 7.35 -37.66
CA THR A 619 -2.38 8.69 -37.49
C THR A 619 -2.12 9.47 -38.79
N ARG A 620 -2.22 8.88 -39.99
CA ARG A 620 -2.02 9.64 -41.24
C ARG A 620 -3.12 10.68 -41.45
N LEU A 621 -4.34 10.35 -41.05
CA LEU A 621 -5.48 11.27 -41.14
C LEU A 621 -5.23 12.53 -40.31
N THR A 622 -4.74 12.37 -39.08
CA THR A 622 -4.48 13.47 -38.15
C THR A 622 -3.13 14.17 -38.37
N ARG A 623 -2.07 13.43 -38.74
CA ARG A 623 -0.68 13.95 -38.83
C ARG A 623 -0.26 14.39 -40.22
N GLU A 624 -0.78 13.76 -41.27
CA GLU A 624 -0.46 14.11 -42.66
C GLU A 624 -1.50 15.07 -43.23
N LEU A 625 -2.79 14.70 -43.17
CA LEU A 625 -3.85 15.48 -43.81
C LEU A 625 -4.29 16.66 -42.94
N ALA A 626 -4.67 16.42 -41.68
CA ALA A 626 -5.21 17.47 -40.81
C ALA A 626 -4.17 18.51 -40.36
N LYS A 627 -2.88 18.28 -40.62
CA LYS A 627 -1.80 19.26 -40.42
C LYS A 627 -2.03 20.57 -41.17
N ASN A 628 -2.74 20.54 -42.30
CA ASN A 628 -3.09 21.75 -43.06
C ASN A 628 -4.03 22.67 -42.26
N ILE A 629 -4.81 22.12 -41.33
CA ILE A 629 -5.70 22.91 -40.48
C ILE A 629 -4.90 23.58 -39.37
N VAL A 630 -4.09 22.80 -38.65
CA VAL A 630 -3.18 23.31 -37.63
C VAL A 630 -2.02 22.34 -37.37
N ASP A 631 -0.84 22.87 -37.09
CA ASP A 631 0.30 22.06 -36.65
C ASP A 631 0.01 21.34 -35.33
N LYS A 632 0.58 20.13 -35.17
CA LYS A 632 0.33 19.27 -34.00
C LYS A 632 -1.17 19.10 -33.74
N TYR A 633 -1.93 18.83 -34.81
CA TYR A 633 -3.40 18.79 -34.86
C TYR A 633 -4.03 18.12 -33.64
N GLU A 634 -3.66 16.86 -33.34
CA GLU A 634 -4.17 16.10 -32.19
C GLU A 634 -4.11 16.89 -30.88
N ASN A 635 -2.94 17.47 -30.56
CA ASN A 635 -2.76 18.20 -29.30
C ASN A 635 -3.64 19.46 -29.22
N ARG A 636 -3.67 20.24 -30.30
CA ARG A 636 -4.40 21.52 -30.30
C ARG A 636 -5.91 21.32 -30.37
N VAL A 637 -6.38 20.30 -31.05
CA VAL A 637 -7.80 19.96 -31.13
C VAL A 637 -8.29 19.37 -29.80
N LEU A 638 -7.51 18.53 -29.13
CA LEU A 638 -7.85 18.09 -27.77
C LEU A 638 -7.96 19.28 -26.80
N ASP A 639 -7.05 20.25 -26.88
CA ASP A 639 -7.16 21.49 -26.08
C ASP A 639 -8.39 22.33 -26.42
N LEU A 640 -8.82 22.34 -27.70
CA LEU A 640 -10.06 22.98 -28.13
C LEU A 640 -11.28 22.26 -27.54
N ILE A 641 -11.36 20.93 -27.66
CA ILE A 641 -12.45 20.12 -27.10
C ILE A 641 -12.53 20.31 -25.58
N LYS A 642 -11.38 20.35 -24.91
CA LYS A 642 -11.30 20.58 -23.45
C LYS A 642 -11.90 21.91 -23.02
N LYS A 643 -11.77 22.96 -23.84
CA LYS A 643 -12.23 24.34 -23.54
C LYS A 643 -13.64 24.65 -24.05
N ASN A 644 -14.22 23.81 -24.90
CA ASN A 644 -15.51 24.06 -25.55
C ASN A 644 -16.53 22.99 -25.15
N ASN A 645 -17.36 23.30 -24.14
CA ASN A 645 -18.38 22.38 -23.64
C ASN A 645 -19.43 22.03 -24.72
N THR A 646 -19.83 22.99 -25.56
CA THR A 646 -20.80 22.74 -26.65
C THR A 646 -20.26 21.72 -27.65
N LEU A 647 -18.97 21.81 -28.00
CA LEU A 647 -18.32 20.84 -28.89
C LEU A 647 -18.21 19.47 -28.23
N LYS A 648 -17.85 19.43 -26.93
CA LYS A 648 -17.81 18.20 -26.14
C LYS A 648 -19.16 17.49 -26.12
N ASP A 649 -20.23 18.22 -25.82
CA ASP A 649 -21.59 17.67 -25.78
C ASP A 649 -22.04 17.15 -27.15
N ALA A 650 -21.67 17.85 -28.23
CA ALA A 650 -21.94 17.40 -29.59
C ALA A 650 -21.22 16.08 -29.93
N ILE A 651 -19.95 15.93 -29.52
CA ILE A 651 -19.18 14.70 -29.71
C ILE A 651 -19.80 13.54 -28.92
N ILE A 652 -20.12 13.76 -27.64
CA ILE A 652 -20.75 12.75 -26.78
C ILE A 652 -22.09 12.31 -27.39
N LYS A 653 -22.91 13.27 -27.83
CA LYS A 653 -24.22 12.97 -28.43
C LYS A 653 -24.10 12.19 -29.74
N LYS A 654 -23.09 12.49 -30.57
CA LYS A 654 -22.91 11.83 -31.87
C LYS A 654 -22.34 10.42 -31.74
N TYR A 655 -21.32 10.24 -30.90
CA TYR A 655 -20.53 9.00 -30.89
C TYR A 655 -20.73 8.12 -29.65
N PHE A 656 -21.18 8.68 -28.53
CA PHE A 656 -21.18 8.01 -27.22
C PHE A 656 -22.56 7.97 -26.55
N LEU A 657 -23.64 8.18 -27.30
CA LEU A 657 -24.99 8.27 -26.73
C LEU A 657 -25.38 7.03 -25.91
N GLY A 658 -25.01 5.83 -26.37
CA GLY A 658 -25.30 4.56 -25.69
C GLY A 658 -24.32 4.16 -24.60
N LEU A 659 -23.27 4.97 -24.34
CA LEU A 659 -22.28 4.65 -23.31
C LEU A 659 -22.88 4.74 -21.90
N LYS A 660 -23.81 5.67 -21.68
CA LYS A 660 -24.52 5.81 -20.40
C LYS A 660 -25.48 4.66 -20.11
N ASP A 661 -25.96 3.98 -21.14
CA ASP A 661 -26.84 2.81 -20.98
C ASP A 661 -26.06 1.58 -20.45
N LEU A 662 -24.72 1.65 -20.45
CA LEU A 662 -23.83 0.63 -19.91
C LEU A 662 -23.50 0.82 -18.41
N GLU A 663 -23.87 1.94 -17.78
CA GLU A 663 -23.79 2.10 -16.31
C GLU A 663 -24.72 1.13 -15.55
#